data_AF-A0A3L4BD98-F1
#
_entry.id   AF-A0A3L4BD98-F1
#
_cell.length_a   1.000
_cell.length_b   1.000
_cell.length_c   1.000
_cell.angle_alpha   90.00
_cell.angle_beta   90.00
_cell.angle_gamma   90.00
#
_symmetry.space_group_name_H-M   'P 1'
#
loop_
_entity.id
_entity.type
_entity.pdbx_description
1 polymer ?
#
loop_
_entity_poly.entity_id
_entity_poly.type
_entity_poly.pdbx_seq_one_letter_code
_entity_poly.pdbx_strand_id
1 'polypeptide(L)'
;MGDIIYLRITGEQQGDISAGCGTQVSVGNRYQQGHEDEIFVFSFQGGVSNTGFGINHQAIQFCKILDKSSPLLMNCINNNERCRFEFYFYRINKYGKWERYYYIEVRGATLTQNQIIIKENELDYQYITIHYEYIYCKHLTANTEFSYLLTPENYNRLFPPTLLPVEEKPEIPPEREIILTIGVFFDGTGNNLTNTNLRMSFCQPETYGLDVQDLASFNKQCMSKQGKTGSGVQSYLNYYTNIHWLNKLYHKDSEINAKSAKIQREIYIEGIGTENNKADSLVGMGLGNNDTGVIAKTDRAISLLRETLAKIIVDLKDAKLVIKRLQFDVFGFSRGAAAARHFTNRVFERDPVLIKTIATAFQSVEYLGKPSGEVQFLGIFDTVAAIGGLMDGFDPHDGNNFPVKVKLPPGVAKHVFQLTAMNECRYNFCLNSIKESWPELSFPGSHADIGGGYDPLEDEYLFLSRPAIETVLGNVPVEATSTYQKAVQQAELLWRHSTLAPILPSGVLKIESNIDEIASPDHLGNVRKRVAAAVTFRRTITNDWSKIALRVMYEVAKEAGVVFDAISVADKELKVPSHLKVICEKAISQGKAVLLCTAPMPFSDDELKTIGKYLHCSSNWNTVDYRLKNKVSAEVSAFKTFSFVNRPDENWTRTIYDMQGNKQNGI
;
A
#
# COMPACT_ATOMS: atom_id res chain seq x y z
N MET A 1 -54.08 -27.67 1.87
CA MET A 1 -54.38 -26.57 0.93
C MET A 1 -53.83 -26.99 -0.42
N GLY A 2 -54.65 -26.96 -1.47
CA GLY A 2 -54.25 -27.36 -2.82
C GLY A 2 -53.28 -26.37 -3.44
N ASP A 3 -52.72 -26.74 -4.59
CA ASP A 3 -51.79 -25.93 -5.37
C ASP A 3 -52.38 -24.53 -5.68
N ILE A 4 -51.55 -23.48 -5.55
CA ILE A 4 -51.97 -22.08 -5.76
C ILE A 4 -51.44 -21.60 -7.11
N ILE A 5 -52.26 -20.86 -7.86
CA ILE A 5 -51.86 -20.24 -9.12
C ILE A 5 -51.89 -18.72 -8.95
N TYR A 6 -50.78 -18.09 -9.31
CA TYR A 6 -50.66 -16.63 -9.41
C TYR A 6 -50.57 -16.22 -10.87
N LEU A 7 -51.17 -15.09 -11.21
CA LEU A 7 -51.23 -14.59 -12.58
C LEU A 7 -50.74 -13.15 -12.65
N ARG A 8 -49.83 -12.89 -13.60
CA ARG A 8 -49.51 -11.53 -14.06
C ARG A 8 -50.07 -11.28 -15.45
N ILE A 9 -50.55 -10.07 -15.68
CA ILE A 9 -51.18 -9.66 -16.94
C ILE A 9 -50.60 -8.32 -17.36
N THR A 10 -50.07 -8.26 -18.58
CA THR A 10 -49.62 -7.01 -19.20
C THR A 10 -50.38 -6.80 -20.51
N GLY A 11 -51.13 -5.72 -20.60
CA GLY A 11 -51.85 -5.33 -21.81
C GLY A 11 -50.99 -4.45 -22.73
N GLU A 12 -51.16 -4.59 -24.05
CA GLU A 12 -50.46 -3.75 -25.04
C GLU A 12 -50.84 -2.26 -24.93
N GLN A 13 -52.03 -1.93 -24.42
CA GLN A 13 -52.53 -0.56 -24.26
C GLN A 13 -52.53 -0.13 -22.79
N GLN A 14 -52.94 -1.01 -21.88
CA GLN A 14 -53.13 -0.70 -20.47
C GLN A 14 -51.87 -0.88 -19.61
N GLY A 15 -50.80 -1.48 -20.13
CA GLY A 15 -49.58 -1.76 -19.37
C GLY A 15 -49.80 -2.85 -18.32
N ASP A 16 -49.22 -2.71 -17.14
CA ASP A 16 -49.33 -3.72 -16.07
C ASP A 16 -50.73 -3.72 -15.44
N ILE A 17 -51.57 -4.65 -15.90
CA ILE A 17 -52.94 -4.85 -15.44
C ILE A 17 -52.96 -5.49 -14.05
N SER A 18 -51.96 -6.31 -13.73
CA SER A 18 -51.85 -7.05 -12.48
C SER A 18 -51.28 -6.22 -11.31
N ALA A 19 -50.63 -5.09 -11.59
CA ALA A 19 -50.08 -4.18 -10.57
C ALA A 19 -51.09 -3.88 -9.46
N GLY A 20 -50.70 -4.15 -8.21
CA GLY A 20 -51.50 -3.92 -7.02
C GLY A 20 -52.73 -4.83 -6.83
N CYS A 21 -52.94 -5.84 -7.68
CA CYS A 21 -54.12 -6.70 -7.60
C CYS A 21 -54.13 -7.62 -6.38
N GLY A 22 -52.97 -8.01 -5.87
CA GLY A 22 -52.86 -8.85 -4.69
C GLY A 22 -52.98 -8.09 -3.37
N THR A 23 -52.99 -6.76 -3.38
CA THR A 23 -52.97 -5.91 -2.17
C THR A 23 -54.24 -6.01 -1.32
N GLN A 24 -54.15 -5.64 -0.04
CA GLN A 24 -55.31 -5.60 0.87
C GLN A 24 -56.44 -4.68 0.37
N VAL A 25 -56.12 -3.60 -0.34
CA VAL A 25 -57.11 -2.70 -0.95
C VAL A 25 -57.90 -3.39 -2.07
N SER A 26 -57.27 -4.35 -2.76
CA SER A 26 -57.84 -5.05 -3.90
C SER A 26 -58.63 -6.30 -3.51
N VAL A 27 -58.06 -7.15 -2.64
CA VAL A 27 -58.62 -8.49 -2.30
C VAL A 27 -58.93 -8.66 -0.81
N GLY A 28 -58.86 -7.60 -0.01
CA GLY A 28 -59.16 -7.62 1.42
C GLY A 28 -58.25 -8.57 2.20
N ASN A 29 -58.84 -9.36 3.09
CA ASN A 29 -58.13 -10.31 3.96
C ASN A 29 -57.51 -11.51 3.20
N ARG A 30 -57.70 -11.60 1.89
CA ARG A 30 -57.08 -12.64 1.05
C ARG A 30 -55.70 -12.26 0.52
N TYR A 31 -55.27 -11.02 0.75
CA TYR A 31 -53.92 -10.56 0.41
C TYR A 31 -52.85 -11.48 1.02
N GLN A 32 -51.79 -11.72 0.25
CA GLN A 32 -50.59 -12.42 0.70
C GLN A 32 -49.37 -11.54 0.45
N GLN A 33 -48.55 -11.36 1.49
CA GLN A 33 -47.33 -10.58 1.42
C GLN A 33 -46.35 -11.21 0.41
N GLY A 34 -45.78 -10.38 -0.47
CA GLY A 34 -44.89 -10.80 -1.55
C GLY A 34 -45.60 -11.16 -2.87
N HIS A 35 -46.92 -10.97 -2.94
CA HIS A 35 -47.75 -11.22 -4.13
C HIS A 35 -48.62 -10.00 -4.48
N GLU A 36 -48.15 -8.78 -4.15
CA GLU A 36 -48.91 -7.53 -4.27
C GLU A 36 -49.35 -7.23 -5.71
N ASP A 37 -48.53 -7.61 -6.70
CA ASP A 37 -48.76 -7.39 -8.13
C ASP A 37 -49.19 -8.68 -8.86
N GLU A 38 -49.74 -9.65 -8.14
CA GLU A 38 -50.18 -10.93 -8.71
C GLU A 38 -51.66 -11.20 -8.40
N ILE A 39 -52.37 -11.73 -9.41
CA ILE A 39 -53.77 -12.10 -9.33
C ILE A 39 -53.91 -13.54 -8.82
N PHE A 40 -54.81 -13.77 -7.87
CA PHE A 40 -55.15 -15.11 -7.41
C PHE A 40 -56.04 -15.85 -8.41
N VAL A 41 -55.56 -16.97 -8.93
CA VAL A 41 -56.29 -17.84 -9.86
C VAL A 41 -56.71 -19.12 -9.14
N PHE A 42 -58.02 -19.38 -9.14
CA PHE A 42 -58.68 -20.49 -8.44
C PHE A 42 -58.88 -21.71 -9.33
N SER A 43 -58.95 -21.52 -10.65
CA SER A 43 -58.98 -22.61 -11.60
C SER A 43 -58.25 -22.22 -12.87
N PHE A 44 -57.63 -23.20 -13.52
CA PHE A 44 -57.01 -23.08 -14.83
C PHE A 44 -57.39 -24.32 -15.63
N GLN A 45 -57.88 -24.11 -16.85
CA GLN A 45 -58.21 -25.14 -17.81
C GLN A 45 -57.64 -24.70 -19.16
N GLY A 46 -56.77 -25.53 -19.71
CA GLY A 46 -56.23 -25.39 -21.06
C GLY A 46 -56.10 -26.77 -21.68
N GLY A 47 -56.18 -26.85 -23.00
CA GLY A 47 -56.12 -28.11 -23.71
C GLY A 47 -55.58 -27.94 -25.12
N VAL A 48 -55.00 -29.02 -25.63
CA VAL A 48 -54.57 -29.13 -27.02
C VAL A 48 -55.07 -30.47 -27.53
N SER A 49 -55.73 -30.48 -28.67
CA SER A 49 -56.18 -31.70 -29.34
C SER A 49 -55.53 -31.83 -30.71
N ASN A 50 -55.25 -33.06 -31.13
CA ASN A 50 -54.82 -33.34 -32.50
C ASN A 50 -56.03 -33.86 -33.29
N THR A 51 -56.34 -33.21 -34.41
CA THR A 51 -57.50 -33.56 -35.25
C THR A 51 -57.17 -34.58 -36.34
N GLY A 52 -55.92 -35.03 -36.44
CA GLY A 52 -55.39 -35.83 -37.55
C GLY A 52 -54.95 -34.99 -38.76
N PHE A 53 -55.43 -33.75 -38.87
CA PHE A 53 -55.06 -32.79 -39.92
C PHE A 53 -54.28 -31.57 -39.40
N GLY A 54 -54.06 -31.52 -38.08
CA GLY A 54 -53.35 -30.42 -37.43
C GLY A 54 -53.56 -30.40 -35.93
N ILE A 55 -52.79 -29.56 -35.25
CA ILE A 55 -52.91 -29.29 -33.83
C ILE A 55 -53.98 -28.20 -33.65
N ASN A 56 -54.95 -28.45 -32.77
CA ASN A 56 -55.95 -27.47 -32.36
C ASN A 56 -55.71 -27.06 -30.90
N HIS A 57 -55.24 -25.84 -30.71
CA HIS A 57 -55.09 -25.24 -29.39
C HIS A 57 -56.44 -24.73 -28.90
N GLN A 58 -56.89 -25.24 -27.76
CA GLN A 58 -58.11 -24.77 -27.11
C GLN A 58 -57.84 -23.48 -26.35
N ALA A 59 -58.88 -22.66 -26.19
CA ALA A 59 -58.82 -21.47 -25.35
C ALA A 59 -58.43 -21.84 -23.91
N ILE A 60 -57.68 -20.96 -23.25
CA ILE A 60 -57.43 -21.07 -21.81
C ILE A 60 -58.60 -20.43 -21.07
N GLN A 61 -59.18 -21.18 -20.14
CA GLN A 61 -60.21 -20.72 -19.22
C GLN A 61 -59.66 -20.70 -17.81
N PHE A 62 -59.81 -19.58 -17.11
CA PHE A 62 -59.39 -19.49 -15.72
C PHE A 62 -60.40 -18.69 -14.89
N CYS A 63 -60.41 -18.95 -13.59
CA CYS A 63 -61.28 -18.27 -12.64
C CYS A 63 -60.45 -17.50 -11.61
N LYS A 64 -60.84 -16.25 -11.35
CA LYS A 64 -60.29 -15.40 -10.28
C LYS A 64 -61.44 -14.80 -9.47
N ILE A 65 -61.13 -14.17 -8.34
CA ILE A 65 -62.10 -13.30 -7.65
C ILE A 65 -62.19 -11.94 -8.32
N LEU A 66 -63.20 -11.15 -7.96
CA LEU A 66 -63.21 -9.72 -8.25
C LEU A 66 -62.05 -9.03 -7.51
N ASP A 67 -61.23 -8.30 -8.26
CA ASP A 67 -60.08 -7.56 -7.75
C ASP A 67 -59.84 -6.31 -8.61
N LYS A 68 -58.77 -5.55 -8.35
CA LYS A 68 -58.42 -4.34 -9.10
C LYS A 68 -58.32 -4.55 -10.63
N SER A 69 -57.93 -5.74 -11.10
CA SER A 69 -57.83 -6.03 -12.54
C SER A 69 -59.19 -6.25 -13.20
N SER A 70 -60.25 -6.55 -12.44
CA SER A 70 -61.57 -6.87 -13.01
C SER A 70 -62.10 -5.82 -14.01
N PRO A 71 -62.12 -4.50 -13.71
CA PRO A 71 -62.50 -3.49 -14.70
C PRO A 71 -61.50 -3.36 -15.87
N LEU A 72 -60.21 -3.59 -15.63
CA LEU A 72 -59.17 -3.52 -16.67
C LEU A 72 -59.32 -4.67 -17.68
N LEU A 73 -59.69 -5.87 -17.21
CA LEU A 73 -60.03 -7.00 -18.07
C LEU A 73 -61.33 -6.78 -18.85
N MET A 74 -62.27 -6.01 -18.31
CA MET A 74 -63.45 -5.57 -19.05
C MET A 74 -63.07 -4.60 -20.18
N ASN A 75 -62.09 -3.74 -19.93
CA ASN A 75 -61.54 -2.86 -20.95
C ASN A 75 -60.75 -3.64 -22.02
N CYS A 76 -60.02 -4.69 -21.63
CA CYS A 76 -59.30 -5.55 -22.57
C CYS A 76 -60.25 -6.18 -23.59
N ILE A 77 -61.36 -6.78 -23.13
CA ILE A 77 -62.32 -7.43 -24.02
C ILE A 77 -63.05 -6.42 -24.91
N ASN A 78 -63.44 -5.25 -24.37
CA ASN A 78 -64.14 -4.21 -25.13
C ASN A 78 -63.28 -3.63 -26.27
N ASN A 79 -61.97 -3.49 -26.04
CA ASN A 79 -61.04 -2.93 -27.03
C ASN A 79 -60.32 -4.00 -27.85
N ASN A 80 -60.68 -5.28 -27.67
CA ASN A 80 -59.95 -6.43 -28.22
C ASN A 80 -58.43 -6.29 -28.03
N GLU A 81 -58.04 -5.84 -26.83
CA GLU A 81 -56.65 -5.64 -26.47
C GLU A 81 -55.94 -6.99 -26.39
N ARG A 82 -54.74 -7.03 -26.96
CA ARG A 82 -53.83 -8.16 -26.78
C ARG A 82 -53.07 -7.99 -25.48
N CYS A 83 -52.93 -9.08 -24.76
CA CYS A 83 -52.22 -9.14 -23.50
C CYS A 83 -51.21 -10.29 -23.49
N ARG A 84 -50.25 -10.17 -22.59
CA ARG A 84 -49.39 -11.26 -22.12
C ARG A 84 -49.93 -11.74 -20.78
N PHE A 85 -50.11 -13.05 -20.63
CA PHE A 85 -50.51 -13.68 -19.37
C PHE A 85 -49.40 -14.63 -18.90
N GLU A 86 -49.04 -14.52 -17.62
CA GLU A 86 -47.99 -15.32 -16.99
C GLU A 86 -48.56 -16.02 -15.75
N PHE A 87 -48.80 -17.33 -15.86
CA PHE A 87 -49.32 -18.19 -14.80
C PHE A 87 -48.18 -18.89 -14.07
N TYR A 88 -48.10 -18.69 -12.75
CA TYR A 88 -47.14 -19.32 -11.86
C TYR A 88 -47.85 -20.31 -10.94
N PHE A 89 -47.50 -21.59 -11.07
CA PHE A 89 -48.09 -22.68 -10.30
C PHE A 89 -47.19 -23.04 -9.13
N TYR A 90 -47.77 -23.05 -7.93
CA TYR A 90 -47.09 -23.35 -6.68
C TYR A 90 -47.61 -24.65 -6.08
N ARG A 91 -46.69 -25.40 -5.49
CA ARG A 91 -46.99 -26.58 -4.67
C ARG A 91 -46.24 -26.51 -3.36
N ILE A 92 -46.65 -27.33 -2.39
CA ILE A 92 -45.89 -27.51 -1.15
C ILE A 92 -44.77 -28.53 -1.42
N ASN A 93 -43.52 -28.13 -1.15
CA ASN A 93 -42.37 -29.01 -1.30
C ASN A 93 -42.20 -29.94 -0.09
N LYS A 94 -41.23 -30.86 -0.17
CA LYS A 94 -40.93 -31.83 0.91
C LYS A 94 -40.58 -31.20 2.27
N TYR A 95 -40.26 -29.90 2.32
CA TYR A 95 -39.95 -29.15 3.53
C TYR A 95 -41.14 -28.34 4.06
N GLY A 96 -42.33 -28.51 3.50
CA GLY A 96 -43.52 -27.76 3.89
C GLY A 96 -43.54 -26.30 3.40
N LYS A 97 -42.64 -25.92 2.47
CA LYS A 97 -42.58 -24.57 1.90
C LYS A 97 -43.23 -24.53 0.53
N TRP A 98 -43.87 -23.41 0.20
CA TRP A 98 -44.35 -23.13 -1.15
C TRP A 98 -43.17 -23.01 -2.12
N GLU A 99 -43.22 -23.72 -3.24
CA GLU A 99 -42.28 -23.59 -4.34
C GLU A 99 -43.03 -23.42 -5.66
N ARG A 100 -42.51 -22.54 -6.53
CA ARG A 100 -42.94 -22.48 -7.94
C ARG A 100 -42.42 -23.73 -8.64
N TYR A 101 -43.32 -24.55 -9.18
CA TYR A 101 -42.91 -25.78 -9.87
C TYR A 101 -43.24 -25.79 -11.35
N TYR A 102 -44.25 -25.02 -11.78
CA TYR A 102 -44.68 -24.94 -13.18
C TYR A 102 -44.98 -23.50 -13.58
N TYR A 103 -44.72 -23.17 -14.83
CA TYR A 103 -44.89 -21.83 -15.41
C TYR A 103 -45.54 -21.96 -16.79
N ILE A 104 -46.57 -21.15 -17.05
CA ILE A 104 -47.17 -21.01 -18.38
C ILE A 104 -47.20 -19.53 -18.75
N GLU A 105 -46.65 -19.20 -19.91
CA GLU A 105 -46.72 -17.89 -20.53
C GLU A 105 -47.50 -17.97 -21.83
N VAL A 106 -48.43 -17.05 -22.04
CA VAL A 106 -49.06 -16.85 -23.35
C VAL A 106 -48.92 -15.40 -23.80
N ARG A 107 -48.66 -15.22 -25.10
CA ARG A 107 -48.51 -13.90 -25.75
C ARG A 107 -49.52 -13.72 -26.88
N GLY A 108 -49.79 -12.46 -27.20
CA GLY A 108 -50.80 -12.08 -28.19
C GLY A 108 -52.19 -12.55 -27.79
N ALA A 109 -52.46 -12.65 -26.48
CA ALA A 109 -53.68 -13.25 -25.99
C ALA A 109 -54.83 -12.24 -25.98
N THR A 110 -55.98 -12.62 -26.53
CA THR A 110 -57.20 -11.80 -26.57
C THR A 110 -58.29 -12.48 -25.77
N LEU A 111 -59.00 -11.71 -24.96
CA LEU A 111 -60.14 -12.21 -24.20
C LEU A 111 -61.33 -12.44 -25.14
N THR A 112 -61.89 -13.65 -25.12
CA THR A 112 -63.12 -13.97 -25.85
C THR A 112 -64.35 -14.05 -24.96
N GLN A 113 -64.16 -14.25 -23.65
CA GLN A 113 -65.24 -14.24 -22.67
C GLN A 113 -64.73 -13.69 -21.35
N ASN A 114 -65.56 -12.86 -20.70
CA ASN A 114 -65.33 -12.36 -19.35
C ASN A 114 -66.69 -12.35 -18.64
N GLN A 115 -66.90 -13.28 -17.70
CA GLN A 115 -68.18 -13.50 -17.03
C GLN A 115 -68.02 -13.36 -15.52
N ILE A 116 -68.82 -12.50 -14.91
CA ILE A 116 -68.89 -12.35 -13.46
C ILE A 116 -70.10 -13.13 -12.94
N ILE A 117 -69.88 -13.96 -11.91
CA ILE A 117 -70.90 -14.76 -11.25
C ILE A 117 -70.85 -14.43 -9.76
N ILE A 118 -71.97 -13.91 -9.25
CA ILE A 118 -72.19 -13.59 -7.84
C ILE A 118 -73.31 -14.50 -7.35
N LYS A 119 -73.04 -15.27 -6.28
CA LYS A 119 -73.98 -16.21 -5.69
C LYS A 119 -73.94 -16.08 -4.17
N GLU A 120 -75.09 -16.34 -3.55
CA GLU A 120 -75.19 -16.33 -2.09
C GLU A 120 -74.29 -17.41 -1.48
N ASN A 121 -73.50 -17.05 -0.46
CA ASN A 121 -72.55 -17.92 0.26
C ASN A 121 -71.36 -18.46 -0.56
N GLU A 122 -71.07 -17.91 -1.73
CA GLU A 122 -69.85 -18.16 -2.50
C GLU A 122 -69.00 -16.88 -2.59
N LEU A 123 -67.74 -17.00 -3.05
CA LEU A 123 -66.96 -15.82 -3.43
C LEU A 123 -67.47 -15.29 -4.79
N ASP A 124 -67.33 -13.98 -4.99
CA ASP A 124 -67.62 -13.37 -6.29
C ASP A 124 -66.54 -13.77 -7.30
N TYR A 125 -66.93 -14.60 -8.26
CA TYR A 125 -66.03 -15.18 -9.23
C TYR A 125 -66.11 -14.49 -10.59
N GLN A 126 -64.96 -14.37 -11.23
CA GLN A 126 -64.80 -13.88 -12.59
C GLN A 126 -64.13 -14.98 -13.43
N TYR A 127 -64.86 -15.47 -14.42
CA TYR A 127 -64.42 -16.49 -15.37
C TYR A 127 -63.97 -15.82 -16.66
N ILE A 128 -62.72 -16.06 -17.06
CA ILE A 128 -62.10 -15.45 -18.23
C ILE A 128 -61.67 -16.55 -19.21
N THR A 129 -62.02 -16.37 -20.48
CA THR A 129 -61.58 -17.22 -21.59
C THR A 129 -60.68 -16.41 -22.51
N ILE A 130 -59.50 -16.94 -22.84
CA ILE A 130 -58.53 -16.30 -23.73
C ILE A 130 -58.11 -17.22 -24.87
N HIS A 131 -57.98 -16.66 -26.07
CA HIS A 131 -57.17 -17.22 -27.14
C HIS A 131 -55.78 -16.60 -27.11
N TYR A 132 -54.80 -17.27 -27.69
CA TYR A 132 -53.40 -16.85 -27.70
C TYR A 132 -52.74 -17.20 -29.03
N GLU A 133 -51.67 -16.48 -29.34
CA GLU A 133 -50.89 -16.67 -30.56
C GLU A 133 -49.58 -17.42 -30.30
N TYR A 134 -49.13 -17.42 -29.05
CA TYR A 134 -47.95 -18.14 -28.59
C TYR A 134 -48.18 -18.68 -27.18
N ILE A 135 -47.68 -19.88 -26.91
CA ILE A 135 -47.64 -20.48 -25.58
C ILE A 135 -46.25 -21.02 -25.28
N TYR A 136 -45.81 -20.84 -24.03
CA TYR A 136 -44.62 -21.43 -23.45
C TYR A 136 -44.97 -22.05 -22.10
N CYS A 137 -44.55 -23.29 -21.90
CA CYS A 137 -44.75 -24.03 -20.65
C CYS A 137 -43.38 -24.50 -20.15
N LYS A 138 -43.14 -24.40 -18.85
CA LYS A 138 -41.91 -24.87 -18.21
C LYS A 138 -42.16 -25.51 -16.86
N HIS A 139 -41.63 -26.71 -16.66
CA HIS A 139 -41.52 -27.32 -15.35
C HIS A 139 -40.22 -26.84 -14.69
N LEU A 140 -40.33 -25.88 -13.77
CA LEU A 140 -39.20 -25.16 -13.19
C LEU A 140 -38.25 -26.06 -12.40
N THR A 141 -38.78 -27.04 -11.66
CA THR A 141 -37.96 -27.93 -10.82
C THR A 141 -37.38 -29.14 -11.55
N ALA A 142 -37.92 -29.49 -12.71
CA ALA A 142 -37.44 -30.60 -13.55
C ALA A 142 -36.74 -30.11 -14.82
N ASN A 143 -36.74 -28.79 -15.03
CA ASN A 143 -36.14 -28.07 -16.14
C ASN A 143 -36.52 -28.58 -17.54
N THR A 144 -37.78 -29.02 -17.70
CA THR A 144 -38.35 -29.35 -19.01
C THR A 144 -39.21 -28.21 -19.51
N GLU A 145 -39.20 -27.96 -20.82
CA GLU A 145 -39.95 -26.86 -21.43
C GLU A 145 -40.54 -27.22 -22.79
N PHE A 146 -41.59 -26.50 -23.15
CA PHE A 146 -42.32 -26.61 -24.41
C PHE A 146 -42.71 -25.20 -24.85
N SER A 147 -42.54 -24.87 -26.12
CA SER A 147 -43.13 -23.67 -26.71
C SER A 147 -43.77 -23.98 -28.05
N TYR A 148 -44.81 -23.24 -28.40
CA TYR A 148 -45.44 -23.31 -29.71
C TYR A 148 -45.97 -21.95 -30.14
N LEU A 149 -45.67 -21.58 -31.38
CA LEU A 149 -46.11 -20.34 -32.01
C LEU A 149 -47.20 -20.67 -33.03
N LEU A 150 -48.44 -20.29 -32.72
CA LEU A 150 -49.62 -20.61 -33.51
C LEU A 150 -49.71 -19.74 -34.77
N THR A 151 -49.19 -18.51 -34.69
CA THR A 151 -49.18 -17.55 -35.81
C THR A 151 -47.74 -17.09 -36.09
N PRO A 152 -46.93 -17.88 -36.82
CA PRO A 152 -45.54 -17.53 -37.14
C PRO A 152 -45.36 -16.17 -37.81
N GLU A 153 -46.34 -15.73 -38.60
CA GLU A 153 -46.39 -14.42 -39.25
C GLU A 153 -46.36 -13.24 -38.26
N ASN A 154 -46.78 -13.45 -37.00
CA ASN A 154 -46.76 -12.42 -35.96
C ASN A 154 -45.48 -12.44 -35.11
N TYR A 155 -44.46 -13.24 -35.46
CA TYR A 155 -43.25 -13.44 -34.65
C TYR A 155 -42.61 -12.12 -34.20
N ASN A 156 -42.30 -11.21 -35.13
CA ASN A 156 -41.63 -9.94 -34.81
C ASN A 156 -42.49 -9.00 -33.93
N ARG A 157 -43.82 -9.18 -33.90
CA ARG A 157 -44.70 -8.44 -33.01
C ARG A 157 -44.70 -9.04 -31.60
N LEU A 158 -44.73 -10.38 -31.50
CA LEU A 158 -44.74 -11.12 -30.24
C LEU A 158 -43.36 -11.17 -29.55
N PHE A 159 -42.30 -11.01 -30.36
CA PHE A 159 -40.90 -11.01 -29.97
C PHE A 159 -40.18 -9.84 -30.67
N PRO A 160 -40.50 -8.58 -30.31
CA PRO A 160 -39.83 -7.44 -30.91
C PRO A 160 -38.32 -7.56 -30.71
N PRO A 161 -37.49 -7.33 -31.75
CA PRO A 161 -36.04 -7.35 -31.62
C PRO A 161 -35.64 -6.34 -30.57
N THR A 162 -35.12 -6.86 -29.47
CA THR A 162 -34.77 -6.10 -28.29
C THR A 162 -33.61 -5.14 -28.62
N LEU A 163 -33.89 -3.86 -28.90
CA LEU A 163 -32.98 -2.78 -28.48
C LEU A 163 -32.99 -2.82 -26.95
N LEU A 164 -32.12 -3.64 -26.34
CA LEU A 164 -32.01 -3.91 -24.91
C LEU A 164 -32.65 -2.82 -24.03
N PRO A 165 -33.94 -2.95 -23.63
CA PRO A 165 -34.43 -2.30 -22.45
C PRO A 165 -33.70 -2.94 -21.30
N VAL A 166 -33.07 -2.10 -20.47
CA VAL A 166 -32.47 -2.48 -19.21
C VAL A 166 -33.54 -3.21 -18.39
N GLU A 167 -33.36 -4.52 -18.15
CA GLU A 167 -34.09 -5.21 -17.10
C GLU A 167 -33.79 -4.46 -15.78
N GLU A 168 -34.80 -3.83 -15.17
CA GLU A 168 -34.78 -3.67 -13.72
C GLU A 168 -34.92 -5.06 -13.12
N LYS A 169 -33.75 -5.71 -12.97
CA LYS A 169 -33.57 -6.81 -12.01
C LYS A 169 -34.17 -6.36 -10.67
N PRO A 170 -34.79 -7.26 -9.89
CA PRO A 170 -35.13 -6.93 -8.50
C PRO A 170 -33.93 -6.24 -7.87
N GLU A 171 -34.12 -5.09 -7.21
CA GLU A 171 -33.05 -4.42 -6.47
C GLU A 171 -32.54 -5.40 -5.39
N ILE A 172 -31.59 -6.24 -5.80
CA ILE A 172 -30.51 -6.66 -4.95
C ILE A 172 -29.86 -5.32 -4.60
N PRO A 173 -29.83 -4.88 -3.33
CA PRO A 173 -29.07 -3.72 -2.91
C PRO A 173 -27.72 -3.82 -3.59
N PRO A 174 -27.24 -2.77 -4.29
CA PRO A 174 -26.03 -2.88 -5.09
C PRO A 174 -24.95 -3.53 -4.22
N GLU A 175 -24.38 -4.63 -4.71
CA GLU A 175 -23.24 -5.25 -4.06
C GLU A 175 -22.23 -4.15 -3.82
N ARG A 176 -21.97 -3.88 -2.54
CA ARG A 176 -21.18 -2.73 -2.18
C ARG A 176 -19.75 -3.01 -2.60
N GLU A 177 -19.34 -2.38 -3.70
CA GLU A 177 -17.98 -2.51 -4.20
C GLU A 177 -17.03 -1.65 -3.38
N ILE A 178 -15.97 -2.27 -2.87
CA ILE A 178 -14.92 -1.59 -2.12
C ILE A 178 -13.56 -1.76 -2.81
N ILE A 179 -12.83 -0.66 -2.90
CA ILE A 179 -11.38 -0.68 -3.17
C ILE A 179 -10.68 -0.59 -1.82
N LEU A 180 -9.92 -1.63 -1.49
CA LEU A 180 -9.11 -1.67 -0.27
C LEU A 180 -7.67 -1.33 -0.61
N THR A 181 -7.11 -0.32 0.03
CA THR A 181 -5.71 0.09 -0.12
C THR A 181 -4.96 -0.10 1.19
N ILE A 182 -3.88 -0.89 1.16
CA ILE A 182 -3.01 -1.11 2.32
C ILE A 182 -1.69 -0.38 2.11
N GLY A 183 -1.40 0.62 2.94
CA GLY A 183 -0.09 1.25 3.01
C GLY A 183 0.90 0.31 3.70
N VAL A 184 2.01 -0.02 3.05
CA VAL A 184 3.04 -0.94 3.56
C VAL A 184 4.33 -0.17 3.79
N PHE A 185 4.71 0.03 5.05
CA PHE A 185 5.81 0.92 5.43
C PHE A 185 7.00 0.13 6.00
N PHE A 186 8.10 0.06 5.25
CA PHE A 186 9.34 -0.61 5.66
C PHE A 186 10.40 0.38 6.14
N ASP A 187 10.67 0.39 7.45
CA ASP A 187 11.61 1.34 8.03
C ASP A 187 13.09 1.00 7.73
N GLY A 188 13.99 1.97 7.96
CA GLY A 188 15.43 1.85 7.71
C GLY A 188 16.15 0.88 8.67
N THR A 189 17.31 0.36 8.25
CA THR A 189 18.13 -0.55 9.08
C THR A 189 18.41 0.05 10.45
N GLY A 190 18.21 -0.73 11.50
CA GLY A 190 18.43 -0.24 12.85
C GLY A 190 17.43 0.81 13.34
N ASN A 191 16.40 1.15 12.58
CA ASN A 191 15.30 1.98 13.08
C ASN A 191 14.13 1.13 13.56
N ASN A 192 13.63 1.47 14.75
CA ASN A 192 12.47 0.80 15.32
C ASN A 192 11.63 1.81 16.09
N LEU A 193 10.47 2.15 15.53
CA LEU A 193 9.53 3.09 16.13
C LEU A 193 9.18 2.75 17.59
N THR A 194 8.94 1.46 17.89
CA THR A 194 8.60 1.03 19.25
C THR A 194 9.75 1.28 20.21
N ASN A 195 10.99 0.96 19.79
CA ASN A 195 12.18 1.13 20.61
C ASN A 195 12.53 2.63 20.80
N THR A 196 12.41 3.45 19.76
CA THR A 196 12.55 4.91 19.84
C THR A 196 11.51 5.51 20.79
N ASN A 197 10.23 5.13 20.67
CA ASN A 197 9.16 5.59 21.57
C ASN A 197 9.44 5.22 23.03
N LEU A 198 9.96 4.01 23.26
CA LEU A 198 10.38 3.59 24.60
C LEU A 198 11.52 4.44 25.14
N ARG A 199 12.55 4.76 24.34
CA ARG A 199 13.59 5.70 24.81
C ARG A 199 12.95 7.04 25.15
N MET A 200 12.12 7.59 24.26
CA MET A 200 11.51 8.92 24.43
C MET A 200 10.60 9.02 25.67
N SER A 201 10.03 7.90 26.14
CA SER A 201 9.23 7.88 27.36
C SER A 201 10.07 7.85 28.65
N PHE A 202 11.29 7.30 28.61
CA PHE A 202 12.16 7.18 29.79
C PHE A 202 13.28 8.23 29.84
N CYS A 203 13.76 8.69 28.69
CA CYS A 203 14.94 9.52 28.53
C CYS A 203 14.55 10.82 27.85
N GLN A 204 14.22 11.84 28.65
CA GLN A 204 13.86 13.18 28.20
C GLN A 204 14.95 14.18 28.56
N PRO A 205 16.01 14.30 27.75
CA PRO A 205 17.13 15.22 28.03
C PRO A 205 16.69 16.69 28.10
N GLU A 206 15.60 17.06 27.43
CA GLU A 206 15.07 18.43 27.41
C GLU A 206 14.62 18.89 28.79
N THR A 207 14.19 17.96 29.64
CA THR A 207 13.80 18.22 31.04
C THR A 207 15.01 18.57 31.91
N TYR A 208 16.23 18.24 31.47
CA TYR A 208 17.47 18.44 32.23
C TYR A 208 18.32 19.62 31.73
N GLY A 209 17.89 20.33 30.67
CA GLY A 209 18.60 21.50 30.14
C GLY A 209 20.04 21.21 29.69
N LEU A 210 20.28 20.00 29.18
CA LEU A 210 21.61 19.53 28.78
C LEU A 210 22.12 20.25 27.52
N ASP A 211 23.44 20.40 27.43
CA ASP A 211 24.11 20.83 26.20
C ASP A 211 24.00 19.74 25.13
N VAL A 212 24.04 20.14 23.86
CA VAL A 212 23.92 19.26 22.68
C VAL A 212 24.97 18.14 22.72
N GLN A 213 26.18 18.46 23.19
CA GLN A 213 27.29 17.51 23.33
C GLN A 213 27.02 16.39 24.33
N ASP A 214 26.15 16.66 25.31
CA ASP A 214 25.79 15.72 26.35
C ASP A 214 24.58 14.87 25.98
N LEU A 215 23.78 15.27 24.98
CA LEU A 215 22.52 14.58 24.60
C LEU A 215 22.75 13.12 24.21
N ALA A 216 23.71 12.87 23.31
CA ALA A 216 24.01 11.51 22.85
C ALA A 216 24.53 10.62 24.00
N SER A 217 25.42 11.16 24.82
CA SER A 217 25.97 10.49 26.01
C SER A 217 24.88 10.19 27.04
N PHE A 218 23.98 11.16 27.28
CA PHE A 218 22.85 11.02 28.17
C PHE A 218 21.90 9.92 27.71
N ASN A 219 21.47 9.94 26.44
CA ASN A 219 20.57 8.93 25.88
C ASN A 219 21.16 7.52 26.03
N LYS A 220 22.45 7.35 25.73
CA LYS A 220 23.17 6.08 25.89
C LYS A 220 23.25 5.64 27.36
N GLN A 221 23.58 6.54 28.28
CA GLN A 221 23.65 6.23 29.71
C GLN A 221 22.27 5.92 30.30
N CYS A 222 21.24 6.64 29.89
CA CYS A 222 19.86 6.42 30.31
C CYS A 222 19.39 5.02 29.92
N MET A 223 19.59 4.62 28.66
CA MET A 223 19.25 3.27 28.20
C MET A 223 20.10 2.19 28.88
N SER A 224 21.37 2.48 29.17
CA SER A 224 22.22 1.58 29.97
C SER A 224 21.65 1.34 31.37
N LYS A 225 21.06 2.35 32.02
CA LYS A 225 20.39 2.19 33.33
C LYS A 225 19.11 1.35 33.23
N GLN A 226 18.47 1.30 32.06
CA GLN A 226 17.34 0.43 31.77
C GLN A 226 17.76 -1.01 31.37
N GLY A 227 19.03 -1.38 31.58
CA GLY A 227 19.56 -2.70 31.27
C GLY A 227 19.79 -2.97 29.77
N LYS A 228 19.70 -1.94 28.92
CA LYS A 228 19.97 -2.03 27.47
C LYS A 228 21.36 -1.46 27.21
N THR A 229 22.35 -2.31 26.94
CA THR A 229 23.77 -1.91 26.75
C THR A 229 24.37 -2.44 25.44
N GLY A 230 25.49 -1.85 25.02
CA GLY A 230 26.26 -2.30 23.86
C GLY A 230 25.63 -1.95 22.51
N SER A 231 25.92 -2.76 21.49
CA SER A 231 25.42 -2.60 20.11
C SER A 231 23.93 -2.92 19.94
N GLY A 232 23.28 -3.50 20.95
CA GLY A 232 21.86 -3.86 20.94
C GLY A 232 20.89 -2.70 21.21
N VAL A 233 21.39 -1.46 21.31
CA VAL A 233 20.64 -0.26 21.74
C VAL A 233 20.46 0.74 20.59
N GLN A 234 21.09 0.53 19.43
CA GLN A 234 21.14 1.51 18.36
C GLN A 234 19.74 1.98 17.92
N SER A 235 18.79 1.06 17.80
CA SER A 235 17.41 1.38 17.43
C SER A 235 16.63 2.17 18.47
N TYR A 236 17.08 2.17 19.72
CA TYR A 236 16.52 3.02 20.76
C TYR A 236 17.08 4.44 20.67
N LEU A 237 18.32 4.59 20.18
CA LEU A 237 19.04 5.87 20.14
C LEU A 237 18.71 6.70 18.88
N ASN A 238 18.31 6.07 17.78
CA ASN A 238 17.92 6.80 16.57
C ASN A 238 16.62 7.60 16.76
N TYR A 239 16.44 8.61 15.90
CA TYR A 239 15.20 9.39 15.80
C TYR A 239 14.25 8.83 14.73
N TYR A 240 13.09 9.48 14.55
CA TYR A 240 12.09 9.04 13.58
C TYR A 240 12.53 9.23 12.13
N THR A 241 12.22 8.25 11.30
CA THR A 241 12.44 8.30 9.84
C THR A 241 11.27 8.93 9.10
N ASN A 242 11.48 9.27 7.84
CA ASN A 242 10.41 9.69 6.94
C ASN A 242 9.41 8.57 6.65
N ILE A 243 9.77 7.30 6.86
CA ILE A 243 8.81 6.19 6.82
C ILE A 243 7.83 6.26 7.98
N HIS A 244 8.31 6.58 9.19
CA HIS A 244 7.43 6.87 10.33
C HIS A 244 6.51 8.06 10.02
N TRP A 245 7.06 9.17 9.53
CA TRP A 245 6.25 10.36 9.27
C TRP A 245 5.22 10.16 8.16
N LEU A 246 5.56 9.46 7.08
CA LEU A 246 4.60 9.09 6.04
C LEU A 246 3.52 8.18 6.63
N ASN A 247 3.86 7.19 7.46
CA ASN A 247 2.86 6.33 8.10
C ASN A 247 1.93 7.11 9.06
N LYS A 248 2.48 8.07 9.80
CA LYS A 248 1.69 8.97 10.68
C LYS A 248 0.68 9.77 9.87
N LEU A 249 1.12 10.32 8.72
CA LEU A 249 0.32 11.14 7.82
C LEU A 249 -0.59 10.33 6.90
N TYR A 250 -0.35 9.03 6.73
CA TYR A 250 -1.13 8.20 5.82
C TYR A 250 -2.57 8.16 6.29
N HIS A 251 -3.51 8.44 5.39
CA HIS A 251 -4.93 8.46 5.76
C HIS A 251 -5.38 7.07 6.18
N LYS A 252 -6.17 6.99 7.25
CA LYS A 252 -6.64 5.74 7.84
C LYS A 252 -8.11 5.91 8.19
N ASP A 253 -9.00 5.16 7.55
CA ASP A 253 -10.42 5.28 7.88
C ASP A 253 -10.67 4.75 9.30
N SER A 254 -10.98 5.61 10.26
CA SER A 254 -11.23 5.21 11.64
C SER A 254 -12.44 4.29 11.80
N GLU A 255 -13.47 4.48 10.95
CA GLU A 255 -14.67 3.65 10.91
C GLU A 255 -15.00 3.24 9.48
N ILE A 256 -15.34 1.97 9.28
CA ILE A 256 -15.81 1.48 7.99
C ILE A 256 -17.33 1.64 7.96
N ASN A 257 -17.80 2.83 7.57
CA ASN A 257 -19.23 3.13 7.48
C ASN A 257 -19.87 2.40 6.29
N ALA A 258 -21.20 2.29 6.25
CA ALA A 258 -21.96 1.61 5.18
C ALA A 258 -21.79 2.22 3.76
N LYS A 259 -21.16 3.39 3.63
CA LYS A 259 -21.04 4.18 2.38
C LYS A 259 -19.61 4.26 1.83
N SER A 260 -18.59 3.83 2.57
CA SER A 260 -17.19 3.92 2.12
C SER A 260 -16.94 3.01 0.91
N ALA A 261 -16.76 3.59 -0.28
CA ALA A 261 -16.37 2.88 -1.50
C ALA A 261 -14.86 2.62 -1.60
N LYS A 262 -14.08 3.32 -0.77
CA LYS A 262 -12.63 3.14 -0.62
C LYS A 262 -12.32 3.01 0.86
N ILE A 263 -11.44 2.08 1.20
CA ILE A 263 -10.95 1.88 2.56
C ILE A 263 -9.43 1.91 2.50
N GLN A 264 -8.83 2.66 3.41
CA GLN A 264 -7.39 2.76 3.55
C GLN A 264 -6.97 2.34 4.96
N ARG A 265 -5.98 1.44 5.02
CA ARG A 265 -5.33 0.94 6.23
C ARG A 265 -3.84 0.84 6.02
N GLU A 266 -3.10 0.61 7.09
CA GLU A 266 -1.65 0.54 7.07
C GLU A 266 -1.12 -0.69 7.80
N ILE A 267 0.07 -1.10 7.39
CA ILE A 267 0.95 -1.95 8.18
C ILE A 267 2.32 -1.29 8.25
N TYR A 268 2.92 -1.31 9.43
CA TYR A 268 4.26 -0.78 9.68
C TYR A 268 5.20 -1.93 10.03
N ILE A 269 6.35 -1.96 9.37
CA ILE A 269 7.38 -2.97 9.54
C ILE A 269 8.63 -2.28 10.03
N GLU A 270 9.09 -2.68 11.21
CA GLU A 270 10.32 -2.17 11.79
C GLU A 270 11.56 -2.50 10.95
N GLY A 271 12.60 -1.70 11.14
CA GLY A 271 13.83 -1.76 10.38
C GLY A 271 14.56 -3.09 10.49
N ILE A 272 15.30 -3.41 9.44
CA ILE A 272 16.15 -4.60 9.37
C ILE A 272 17.16 -4.61 10.53
N GLY A 273 17.34 -5.78 11.12
CA GLY A 273 18.18 -5.97 12.31
C GLY A 273 17.57 -5.48 13.63
N THR A 274 16.28 -5.12 13.66
CA THR A 274 15.56 -4.75 14.89
C THR A 274 14.32 -5.61 15.08
N GLU A 275 13.86 -5.70 16.33
CA GLU A 275 12.54 -6.24 16.69
C GLU A 275 11.95 -5.42 17.83
N ASN A 276 10.63 -5.29 17.85
CA ASN A 276 9.93 -4.49 18.86
C ASN A 276 10.24 -4.99 20.28
N ASN A 277 10.66 -4.06 21.14
CA ASN A 277 11.01 -4.27 22.56
C ASN A 277 12.23 -5.18 22.81
N LYS A 278 12.92 -5.64 21.76
CA LYS A 278 14.10 -6.51 21.86
C LYS A 278 15.40 -5.73 21.61
N ALA A 279 16.52 -6.38 21.89
CA ALA A 279 17.84 -5.84 21.54
C ALA A 279 18.08 -6.02 20.03
N ASP A 280 18.87 -5.12 19.46
CA ASP A 280 19.20 -5.18 18.03
C ASP A 280 20.07 -6.38 17.68
N SER A 281 19.85 -6.93 16.48
CA SER A 281 20.63 -8.02 15.92
C SER A 281 21.70 -7.47 14.98
N LEU A 282 22.94 -7.38 15.47
CA LEU A 282 24.11 -7.03 14.65
C LEU A 282 24.25 -7.92 13.41
N VAL A 283 23.96 -9.20 13.57
CA VAL A 283 24.02 -10.18 12.48
C VAL A 283 22.91 -9.88 11.46
N GLY A 284 21.70 -9.54 11.90
CA GLY A 284 20.61 -9.11 11.03
C GLY A 284 20.88 -7.79 10.30
N MET A 285 21.51 -6.83 10.99
CA MET A 285 21.97 -5.55 10.43
C MET A 285 23.17 -5.71 9.47
N GLY A 286 23.86 -6.85 9.43
CA GLY A 286 25.01 -7.07 8.55
C GLY A 286 24.69 -7.97 7.35
N LEU A 287 24.00 -9.08 7.59
CA LEU A 287 23.82 -10.16 6.62
C LEU A 287 22.56 -10.07 5.76
N GLY A 288 21.58 -9.22 6.11
CA GLY A 288 20.38 -8.98 5.30
C GLY A 288 19.44 -10.17 5.04
N ASN A 289 19.81 -11.41 5.39
CA ASN A 289 19.10 -12.66 5.06
C ASN A 289 18.79 -13.57 6.26
N ASN A 290 19.01 -13.10 7.49
CA ASN A 290 18.67 -13.85 8.71
C ASN A 290 17.25 -13.51 9.20
N ASP A 291 16.86 -13.98 10.39
CA ASP A 291 15.51 -13.81 10.98
C ASP A 291 15.00 -12.36 11.09
N THR A 292 15.87 -11.37 10.91
CA THR A 292 15.53 -9.92 10.88
C THR A 292 15.94 -9.21 9.58
N GLY A 293 16.30 -9.98 8.55
CA GLY A 293 16.70 -9.54 7.22
C GLY A 293 15.53 -9.11 6.31
N VAL A 294 15.85 -8.75 5.08
CA VAL A 294 14.87 -8.24 4.09
C VAL A 294 13.72 -9.23 3.87
N ILE A 295 14.03 -10.50 3.62
CA ILE A 295 13.01 -11.53 3.37
C ILE A 295 12.11 -11.70 4.60
N ALA A 296 12.71 -11.84 5.79
CA ALA A 296 11.98 -11.95 7.04
C ALA A 296 11.07 -10.74 7.30
N LYS A 297 11.51 -9.52 6.97
CA LYS A 297 10.66 -8.31 7.04
C LYS A 297 9.51 -8.35 6.05
N THR A 298 9.70 -8.86 4.84
CA THR A 298 8.57 -9.05 3.90
C THR A 298 7.61 -10.16 4.34
N ASP A 299 8.08 -11.24 4.97
CA ASP A 299 7.22 -12.27 5.56
C ASP A 299 6.44 -11.72 6.77
N ARG A 300 7.09 -10.84 7.56
CA ARG A 300 6.42 -10.09 8.62
C ARG A 300 5.31 -9.19 8.05
N ALA A 301 5.56 -8.52 6.92
CA ALA A 301 4.55 -7.72 6.24
C ALA A 301 3.34 -8.57 5.82
N ILE A 302 3.54 -9.77 5.26
CA ILE A 302 2.44 -10.69 4.92
C ILE A 302 1.67 -11.14 6.17
N SER A 303 2.38 -11.39 7.27
CA SER A 303 1.75 -11.77 8.55
C SER A 303 0.87 -10.64 9.10
N LEU A 304 1.35 -9.40 9.09
CA LEU A 304 0.58 -8.22 9.51
C LEU A 304 -0.56 -7.91 8.54
N LEU A 305 -0.36 -8.12 7.25
CA LEU A 305 -1.39 -8.01 6.23
C LEU A 305 -2.54 -8.97 6.54
N ARG A 306 -2.25 -10.24 6.84
CA ARG A 306 -3.26 -11.23 7.24
C ARG A 306 -4.10 -10.74 8.41
N GLU A 307 -3.47 -10.25 9.47
CA GLU A 307 -4.16 -9.73 10.66
C GLU A 307 -5.03 -8.51 10.33
N THR A 308 -4.51 -7.62 9.49
CA THR A 308 -5.20 -6.39 9.08
C THR A 308 -6.40 -6.69 8.20
N LEU A 309 -6.24 -7.54 7.18
CA LEU A 309 -7.34 -7.99 6.31
C LEU A 309 -8.41 -8.71 7.12
N ALA A 310 -8.04 -9.62 8.02
CA ALA A 310 -9.01 -10.31 8.88
C ALA A 310 -9.83 -9.34 9.74
N LYS A 311 -9.19 -8.32 10.34
CA LYS A 311 -9.89 -7.28 11.09
C LYS A 311 -10.86 -6.48 10.21
N ILE A 312 -10.40 -6.03 9.05
CA ILE A 312 -11.23 -5.28 8.08
C ILE A 312 -12.48 -6.09 7.71
N ILE A 313 -12.34 -7.38 7.41
CA ILE A 313 -13.48 -8.25 7.07
C ILE A 313 -14.43 -8.44 8.24
N VAL A 314 -13.93 -8.57 9.47
CA VAL A 314 -14.77 -8.66 10.68
C VAL A 314 -15.54 -7.36 10.93
N ASP A 315 -14.95 -6.21 10.65
CA ASP A 315 -15.60 -4.90 10.77
C ASP A 315 -16.66 -4.69 9.68
N LEU A 316 -16.51 -5.34 8.52
CA LEU A 316 -17.35 -5.25 7.33
C LEU A 316 -18.55 -6.24 7.32
N LYS A 317 -19.24 -6.45 8.46
CA LYS A 317 -20.27 -7.51 8.70
C LYS A 317 -21.46 -7.64 7.71
N ASP A 318 -21.48 -6.95 6.58
CA ASP A 318 -22.54 -6.99 5.57
C ASP A 318 -22.37 -8.15 4.58
N ALA A 319 -23.42 -8.97 4.43
CA ALA A 319 -23.47 -10.14 3.54
C ALA A 319 -23.54 -9.81 2.03
N LYS A 320 -23.36 -8.54 1.63
CA LYS A 320 -23.46 -8.06 0.24
C LYS A 320 -22.29 -7.12 -0.11
N LEU A 321 -21.07 -7.54 0.24
CA LEU A 321 -19.85 -6.80 -0.01
C LEU A 321 -18.98 -7.49 -1.06
N VAL A 322 -18.52 -6.72 -2.04
CA VAL A 322 -17.54 -7.17 -3.04
C VAL A 322 -16.27 -6.34 -2.89
N ILE A 323 -15.14 -7.00 -2.66
CA ILE A 323 -13.82 -6.36 -2.74
C ILE A 323 -13.42 -6.34 -4.22
N LYS A 324 -13.55 -5.17 -4.85
CA LYS A 324 -13.25 -5.00 -6.27
C LYS A 324 -11.75 -5.11 -6.54
N ARG A 325 -10.93 -4.49 -5.69
CA ARG A 325 -9.46 -4.43 -5.82
C ARG A 325 -8.81 -4.34 -4.44
N LEU A 326 -7.68 -5.03 -4.28
CA LEU A 326 -6.73 -4.84 -3.19
C LEU A 326 -5.47 -4.15 -3.75
N GLN A 327 -5.22 -2.93 -3.31
CA GLN A 327 -4.10 -2.11 -3.73
C GLN A 327 -3.08 -1.96 -2.59
N PHE A 328 -1.82 -1.76 -2.95
CA PHE A 328 -0.74 -1.46 -2.01
C PHE A 328 -0.05 -0.15 -2.36
N ASP A 329 0.14 0.70 -1.35
CA ASP A 329 1.05 1.83 -1.41
C ASP A 329 2.27 1.50 -0.55
N VAL A 330 3.37 1.15 -1.20
CA VAL A 330 4.55 0.58 -0.55
C VAL A 330 5.60 1.66 -0.40
N PHE A 331 6.10 1.83 0.82
CA PHE A 331 7.16 2.79 1.14
C PHE A 331 8.34 2.08 1.81
N GLY A 332 9.55 2.55 1.54
CA GLY A 332 10.72 2.02 2.24
C GLY A 332 11.92 2.96 2.25
N PHE A 333 12.74 2.86 3.28
CA PHE A 333 14.00 3.62 3.42
C PHE A 333 15.19 2.67 3.56
N SER A 334 16.31 2.96 2.89
CA SER A 334 17.56 2.19 3.04
C SER A 334 17.39 0.72 2.66
N ARG A 335 17.66 -0.23 3.55
CA ARG A 335 17.32 -1.64 3.33
C ARG A 335 15.82 -1.92 3.46
N GLY A 336 15.07 -1.07 4.16
CA GLY A 336 13.61 -1.06 4.09
C GLY A 336 13.13 -0.75 2.67
N ALA A 337 13.85 0.07 1.90
CA ALA A 337 13.57 0.25 0.47
C ALA A 337 13.87 -1.03 -0.34
N ALA A 338 14.92 -1.77 0.01
CA ALA A 338 15.17 -3.09 -0.59
C ALA A 338 14.04 -4.08 -0.27
N ALA A 339 13.51 -4.06 0.97
CA ALA A 339 12.33 -4.83 1.35
C ALA A 339 11.05 -4.38 0.63
N ALA A 340 10.85 -3.08 0.45
CA ALA A 340 9.73 -2.53 -0.32
C ALA A 340 9.79 -2.99 -1.79
N ARG A 341 10.97 -2.95 -2.42
CA ARG A 341 11.21 -3.47 -3.78
C ARG A 341 10.94 -4.97 -3.84
N HIS A 342 11.44 -5.73 -2.86
CA HIS A 342 11.22 -7.17 -2.80
C HIS A 342 9.74 -7.54 -2.61
N PHE A 343 9.04 -6.89 -1.68
CA PHE A 343 7.60 -7.07 -1.47
C PHE A 343 6.79 -6.74 -2.73
N THR A 344 7.14 -5.66 -3.43
CA THR A 344 6.51 -5.27 -4.70
C THR A 344 6.72 -6.34 -5.78
N ASN A 345 7.91 -6.95 -5.85
CA ASN A 345 8.14 -8.11 -6.72
C ASN A 345 7.32 -9.32 -6.30
N ARG A 346 7.16 -9.62 -5.00
CA ARG A 346 6.31 -10.72 -4.52
C ARG A 346 4.84 -10.54 -4.94
N VAL A 347 4.34 -9.30 -4.92
CA VAL A 347 3.00 -8.95 -5.45
C VAL A 347 2.94 -9.21 -6.96
N PHE A 348 3.90 -8.68 -7.71
CA PHE A 348 3.96 -8.78 -9.18
C PHE A 348 4.10 -10.23 -9.68
N GLU A 349 4.96 -11.02 -9.04
CA GLU A 349 5.26 -12.40 -9.39
C GLU A 349 4.25 -13.41 -8.82
N ARG A 350 3.19 -12.93 -8.16
CA ARG A 350 2.09 -13.76 -7.63
C ARG A 350 2.57 -14.78 -6.60
N ASP A 351 3.31 -14.30 -5.60
CA ASP A 351 3.81 -15.14 -4.49
C ASP A 351 2.68 -16.01 -3.89
N PRO A 352 2.84 -17.36 -3.86
CA PRO A 352 1.78 -18.26 -3.39
C PRO A 352 1.38 -18.06 -1.93
N VAL A 353 2.32 -17.65 -1.07
CA VAL A 353 2.04 -17.36 0.35
C VAL A 353 1.16 -16.12 0.46
N LEU A 354 1.45 -15.09 -0.33
CA LEU A 354 0.63 -13.88 -0.39
C LEU A 354 -0.78 -14.18 -0.94
N ILE A 355 -0.88 -14.93 -2.05
CA ILE A 355 -2.18 -15.33 -2.63
C ILE A 355 -3.01 -16.11 -1.61
N LYS A 356 -2.41 -17.11 -0.97
CA LYS A 356 -3.11 -17.93 0.04
C LYS A 356 -3.56 -17.06 1.22
N THR A 357 -2.73 -16.10 1.63
CA THR A 357 -3.06 -15.17 2.72
C THR A 357 -4.28 -14.32 2.38
N ILE A 358 -4.31 -13.71 1.18
CA ILE A 358 -5.43 -12.89 0.72
C ILE A 358 -6.69 -13.74 0.54
N ALA A 359 -6.59 -14.89 -0.13
CA ALA A 359 -7.71 -15.80 -0.35
C ALA A 359 -8.32 -16.31 0.97
N THR A 360 -7.49 -16.60 1.98
CA THR A 360 -7.97 -17.01 3.30
C THR A 360 -8.68 -15.86 4.01
N ALA A 361 -8.10 -14.66 3.98
CA ALA A 361 -8.70 -13.49 4.62
C ALA A 361 -10.04 -13.10 3.98
N PHE A 362 -10.17 -13.25 2.66
CA PHE A 362 -11.37 -12.90 1.91
C PHE A 362 -12.33 -14.08 1.71
N GLN A 363 -12.15 -15.21 2.39
CA GLN A 363 -12.98 -16.41 2.19
C GLN A 363 -14.49 -16.17 2.39
N SER A 364 -14.88 -15.19 3.20
CA SER A 364 -16.27 -14.84 3.49
C SER A 364 -16.85 -13.72 2.63
N VAL A 365 -16.10 -13.18 1.67
CA VAL A 365 -16.53 -12.09 0.78
C VAL A 365 -16.14 -12.38 -0.67
N GLU A 366 -16.82 -11.77 -1.63
CA GLU A 366 -16.40 -11.89 -3.02
C GLU A 366 -15.21 -10.96 -3.30
N TYR A 367 -14.19 -11.49 -3.99
CA TYR A 367 -12.99 -10.75 -4.37
C TYR A 367 -12.76 -10.83 -5.88
N LEU A 368 -12.84 -9.68 -6.56
CA LEU A 368 -12.70 -9.56 -8.02
C LEU A 368 -11.31 -9.09 -8.47
N GLY A 369 -10.43 -8.76 -7.53
CA GLY A 369 -9.09 -8.22 -7.82
C GLY A 369 -8.07 -9.29 -8.21
N LYS A 370 -6.83 -8.85 -8.46
CA LYS A 370 -5.72 -9.77 -8.74
C LYS A 370 -5.43 -10.65 -7.51
N PRO A 371 -5.13 -11.95 -7.64
CA PRO A 371 -4.96 -12.85 -6.50
C PRO A 371 -3.92 -12.40 -5.45
N SER A 372 -2.87 -11.71 -5.88
CA SER A 372 -1.80 -11.17 -5.02
C SER A 372 -1.97 -9.66 -4.71
N GLY A 373 -3.08 -9.04 -5.12
CA GLY A 373 -3.27 -7.59 -5.11
C GLY A 373 -2.49 -6.89 -6.23
N GLU A 374 -2.36 -5.57 -6.13
CA GLU A 374 -1.56 -4.75 -7.05
C GLU A 374 -0.91 -3.56 -6.34
N VAL A 375 0.26 -3.13 -6.80
CA VAL A 375 0.94 -1.97 -6.24
C VAL A 375 0.54 -0.70 -7.01
N GLN A 376 -0.06 0.25 -6.30
CA GLN A 376 -0.43 1.55 -6.84
C GLN A 376 0.79 2.48 -6.84
N PHE A 377 1.46 2.64 -5.69
CA PHE A 377 2.66 3.46 -5.57
C PHE A 377 3.78 2.72 -4.85
N LEU A 378 5.00 2.83 -5.35
CA LEU A 378 6.24 2.44 -4.67
C LEU A 378 7.11 3.67 -4.45
N GLY A 379 7.12 4.20 -3.22
CA GLY A 379 7.89 5.37 -2.82
C GLY A 379 9.09 4.99 -1.96
N ILE A 380 10.30 5.13 -2.49
CA ILE A 380 11.51 4.68 -1.80
C ILE A 380 12.51 5.81 -1.54
N PHE A 381 13.11 5.78 -0.35
CA PHE A 381 14.20 6.65 0.05
C PHE A 381 15.50 5.84 0.02
N ASP A 382 16.38 6.23 -0.89
CA ASP A 382 17.79 5.88 -0.95
C ASP A 382 18.10 4.39 -0.72
N THR A 383 17.73 3.55 -1.70
CA THR A 383 17.89 2.10 -1.57
C THR A 383 19.35 1.69 -1.38
N VAL A 384 19.62 1.05 -0.25
CA VAL A 384 20.88 0.36 0.03
C VAL A 384 20.51 -1.10 0.23
N ALA A 385 20.88 -1.97 -0.71
CA ALA A 385 20.53 -3.39 -0.62
C ALA A 385 21.54 -4.15 0.23
N ALA A 386 22.84 -3.97 -0.05
CA ALA A 386 24.01 -4.39 0.75
C ALA A 386 23.73 -5.54 1.72
N ILE A 387 23.72 -6.75 1.17
CA ILE A 387 23.53 -8.01 1.86
C ILE A 387 24.89 -8.70 1.89
N GLY A 388 25.72 -8.43 2.90
CA GLY A 388 27.02 -9.09 3.00
C GLY A 388 26.82 -10.60 3.09
N GLY A 389 27.46 -11.37 2.23
CA GLY A 389 27.42 -12.83 2.24
C GLY A 389 28.49 -13.42 3.15
N LEU A 390 28.24 -14.59 3.73
CA LEU A 390 29.29 -15.37 4.42
C LEU A 390 30.44 -15.79 3.47
N MET A 391 30.21 -15.77 2.15
CA MET A 391 31.17 -16.19 1.12
C MET A 391 32.07 -15.07 0.60
N ASP A 392 31.69 -13.80 0.78
CA ASP A 392 32.50 -12.61 0.40
C ASP A 392 33.23 -11.98 1.60
N GLY A 393 33.06 -12.53 2.81
CA GLY A 393 33.67 -12.01 4.03
C GLY A 393 32.88 -10.89 4.70
N PHE A 394 31.55 -10.84 4.50
CA PHE A 394 30.64 -9.81 5.00
C PHE A 394 30.84 -8.44 4.34
N ASP A 395 31.29 -8.38 3.08
CA ASP A 395 31.48 -7.12 2.35
C ASP A 395 30.14 -6.61 1.80
N PRO A 396 29.57 -5.50 2.32
CA PRO A 396 28.35 -4.91 1.78
C PRO A 396 28.54 -4.21 0.41
N HIS A 397 29.77 -4.17 -0.12
CA HIS A 397 30.17 -3.45 -1.34
C HIS A 397 30.14 -4.32 -2.61
N ASP A 398 29.19 -5.24 -2.68
CA ASP A 398 28.92 -5.95 -3.93
C ASP A 398 27.47 -5.74 -4.40
N GLY A 399 27.24 -5.98 -5.69
CA GLY A 399 25.91 -5.88 -6.30
C GLY A 399 25.07 -7.13 -6.06
N ASN A 400 25.54 -8.07 -5.23
CA ASN A 400 25.01 -9.41 -5.18
C ASN A 400 23.91 -9.55 -4.13
N ASN A 401 22.68 -9.30 -4.54
CA ASN A 401 21.55 -9.18 -3.62
C ASN A 401 20.80 -10.50 -3.33
N PHE A 402 21.34 -11.70 -3.63
CA PHE A 402 20.59 -12.97 -3.45
C PHE A 402 20.05 -13.13 -2.01
N PRO A 403 18.82 -13.66 -1.78
CA PRO A 403 17.67 -13.91 -2.67
C PRO A 403 16.74 -12.68 -2.84
N VAL A 404 17.19 -11.50 -2.42
CA VAL A 404 16.40 -10.26 -2.43
C VAL A 404 16.27 -9.69 -3.83
N LYS A 405 15.04 -9.74 -4.33
CA LYS A 405 14.67 -9.18 -5.63
C LYS A 405 14.52 -7.66 -5.56
N VAL A 406 15.60 -6.95 -5.88
CA VAL A 406 15.58 -5.48 -5.97
C VAL A 406 15.22 -4.98 -7.37
N LYS A 407 15.41 -5.75 -8.45
CA LYS A 407 15.03 -5.31 -9.81
C LYS A 407 13.53 -4.99 -9.90
N LEU A 408 13.16 -3.88 -10.53
CA LEU A 408 11.76 -3.45 -10.68
C LEU A 408 11.34 -3.53 -12.16
N PRO A 409 10.72 -4.64 -12.61
CA PRO A 409 10.31 -4.78 -14.01
C PRO A 409 9.18 -3.81 -14.38
N PRO A 410 9.03 -3.43 -15.67
CA PRO A 410 7.89 -2.63 -16.12
C PRO A 410 6.55 -3.23 -15.69
N GLY A 411 5.66 -2.40 -15.12
CA GLY A 411 4.36 -2.84 -14.62
C GLY A 411 4.37 -3.46 -13.21
N VAL A 412 5.51 -3.48 -12.51
CA VAL A 412 5.59 -3.96 -11.11
C VAL A 412 4.73 -3.12 -10.15
N ALA A 413 4.59 -1.83 -10.44
CA ALA A 413 3.69 -0.89 -9.78
C ALA A 413 3.14 0.10 -10.82
N LYS A 414 2.02 0.75 -10.51
CA LYS A 414 1.47 1.81 -11.38
C LYS A 414 2.37 3.04 -11.41
N HIS A 415 2.95 3.41 -10.27
CA HIS A 415 3.93 4.47 -10.14
C HIS A 415 5.08 4.03 -9.21
N VAL A 416 6.32 4.35 -9.59
CA VAL A 416 7.51 4.14 -8.76
C VAL A 416 8.26 5.47 -8.71
N PHE A 417 8.76 5.85 -7.54
CA PHE A 417 9.59 7.03 -7.37
C PHE A 417 10.65 6.79 -6.29
N GLN A 418 11.89 7.21 -6.58
CA GLN A 418 13.00 7.14 -5.63
C GLN A 418 13.62 8.51 -5.40
N LEU A 419 13.80 8.88 -4.12
CA LEU A 419 14.75 9.92 -3.73
C LEU A 419 16.10 9.27 -3.43
N THR A 420 17.19 9.84 -3.92
CA THR A 420 18.56 9.37 -3.62
C THR A 420 19.39 10.46 -2.98
N ALA A 421 20.32 10.05 -2.12
CA ALA A 421 21.20 10.96 -1.39
C ALA A 421 22.39 11.37 -2.25
N MET A 422 22.42 12.64 -2.67
CA MET A 422 23.51 13.22 -3.46
C MET A 422 24.84 13.30 -2.71
N ASN A 423 24.79 13.52 -1.39
CA ASN A 423 25.98 13.77 -0.57
C ASN A 423 26.38 12.55 0.27
N GLU A 424 25.65 11.42 0.12
CA GLU A 424 26.06 10.14 0.69
C GLU A 424 27.26 9.60 -0.09
N CYS A 425 28.33 9.24 0.62
CA CYS A 425 29.54 8.71 -0.01
C CYS A 425 30.25 7.66 0.86
N ARG A 426 29.55 7.05 1.83
CA ARG A 426 30.13 5.98 2.64
C ARG A 426 30.28 4.71 1.81
N TYR A 427 31.38 4.01 2.03
CA TYR A 427 31.66 2.72 1.40
C TYR A 427 30.51 1.72 1.62
N ASN A 428 30.00 1.60 2.85
CA ASN A 428 28.98 0.61 3.19
C ASN A 428 27.56 0.94 2.68
N PHE A 429 27.36 2.10 2.04
CA PHE A 429 26.03 2.61 1.67
C PHE A 429 25.88 2.71 0.14
N CYS A 430 26.23 1.65 -0.58
CA CYS A 430 26.09 1.61 -2.04
C CYS A 430 24.63 1.78 -2.48
N LEU A 431 24.40 2.69 -3.44
CA LEU A 431 23.07 2.96 -3.96
C LEU A 431 22.64 1.84 -4.93
N ASN A 432 21.42 1.34 -4.80
CA ASN A 432 20.76 0.56 -5.84
C ASN A 432 19.80 1.48 -6.60
N SER A 433 20.26 2.02 -7.74
CA SER A 433 19.50 2.99 -8.53
C SER A 433 18.39 2.30 -9.34
N ILE A 434 17.31 3.04 -9.59
CA ILE A 434 16.21 2.66 -10.49
C ILE A 434 16.12 3.57 -11.72
N LYS A 435 17.03 4.54 -11.83
CA LYS A 435 17.01 5.62 -12.83
C LYS A 435 16.90 5.14 -14.28
N GLU A 436 17.37 3.94 -14.58
CA GLU A 436 17.31 3.35 -15.91
C GLU A 436 15.88 2.99 -16.38
N SER A 437 14.92 2.84 -15.47
CA SER A 437 13.53 2.47 -15.85
C SER A 437 12.44 3.20 -15.08
N TRP A 438 12.78 3.92 -14.01
CA TRP A 438 11.80 4.56 -13.15
C TRP A 438 12.25 5.96 -12.73
N PRO A 439 11.30 6.87 -12.43
CA PRO A 439 11.57 8.18 -11.86
C PRO A 439 12.48 8.13 -10.62
N GLU A 440 13.67 8.71 -10.71
CA GLU A 440 14.64 8.83 -9.62
C GLU A 440 15.16 10.26 -9.54
N LEU A 441 14.98 10.91 -8.39
CA LEU A 441 15.48 12.25 -8.10
C LEU A 441 16.69 12.17 -7.16
N SER A 442 17.86 12.53 -7.69
CA SER A 442 19.05 12.81 -6.89
C SER A 442 18.81 14.10 -6.11
N PHE A 443 18.77 14.00 -4.78
CA PHE A 443 18.37 15.08 -3.89
C PHE A 443 19.51 15.43 -2.91
N PRO A 444 19.77 16.72 -2.62
CA PRO A 444 20.83 17.11 -1.69
C PRO A 444 20.68 16.40 -0.33
N GLY A 445 21.81 16.03 0.28
CA GLY A 445 21.85 15.40 1.60
C GLY A 445 22.46 14.01 1.63
N SER A 446 22.84 13.61 2.84
CA SER A 446 23.31 12.25 3.17
C SER A 446 22.14 11.29 3.32
N HIS A 447 22.42 9.99 3.50
CA HIS A 447 21.40 8.93 3.55
C HIS A 447 20.21 9.23 4.49
N ALA A 448 20.49 9.65 5.73
CA ALA A 448 19.47 9.96 6.74
C ALA A 448 18.96 11.41 6.66
N ASP A 449 19.57 12.28 5.85
CA ASP A 449 18.94 13.54 5.45
C ASP A 449 17.79 13.30 4.48
N ILE A 450 17.85 12.21 3.70
CA ILE A 450 16.79 11.81 2.78
C ILE A 450 15.74 10.97 3.49
N GLY A 451 16.17 9.95 4.23
CA GLY A 451 15.28 9.01 4.91
C GLY A 451 14.86 9.39 6.32
N GLY A 452 15.42 10.43 6.93
CA GLY A 452 15.27 10.75 8.35
C GLY A 452 16.10 9.85 9.26
N GLY A 453 15.91 10.00 10.58
CA GLY A 453 16.60 9.22 11.61
C GLY A 453 17.70 9.97 12.37
N TYR A 454 18.09 11.17 11.94
CA TYR A 454 18.91 12.10 12.72
C TYR A 454 18.10 12.76 13.84
N ASP A 455 18.72 12.97 14.98
CA ASP A 455 18.12 13.72 16.08
C ASP A 455 17.81 15.18 15.66
N PRO A 456 16.84 15.86 16.30
CA PRO A 456 16.50 17.25 15.98
C PRO A 456 17.69 18.22 16.00
N LEU A 457 18.71 17.91 16.80
CA LEU A 457 19.92 18.70 16.98
C LEU A 457 21.09 17.76 17.33
N GLU A 458 22.15 17.81 16.52
CA GLU A 458 23.35 16.97 16.68
C GLU A 458 24.63 17.82 16.60
N ASP A 459 25.67 17.37 17.30
CA ASP A 459 27.02 17.89 17.17
C ASP A 459 27.87 16.92 16.35
N GLU A 460 28.33 17.38 15.20
CA GLU A 460 29.28 16.65 14.37
C GLU A 460 30.70 17.00 14.79
N TYR A 461 31.47 15.98 15.16
CA TYR A 461 32.93 16.05 15.30
C TYR A 461 33.54 14.88 14.56
N LEU A 462 34.03 15.15 13.35
CA LEU A 462 34.30 14.14 12.33
C LEU A 462 35.73 14.23 11.84
N PHE A 463 36.42 13.10 11.78
CA PHE A 463 37.68 12.97 11.07
C PHE A 463 37.40 12.84 9.56
N LEU A 464 37.68 13.90 8.79
CA LEU A 464 37.53 13.90 7.33
C LEU A 464 38.82 13.44 6.63
N SER A 465 39.88 13.16 7.37
CA SER A 465 40.97 12.35 6.86
C SER A 465 41.33 11.25 7.84
N ARG A 466 41.86 10.14 7.32
CA ARG A 466 42.27 9.01 8.14
C ARG A 466 43.42 9.46 9.06
N PRO A 467 43.29 9.31 10.41
CA PRO A 467 44.40 9.56 11.32
C PRO A 467 45.65 8.81 10.91
N ALA A 468 46.73 9.56 10.70
CA ALA A 468 48.03 9.04 10.34
C ALA A 468 49.04 9.35 11.43
N ILE A 469 49.90 8.38 11.73
CA ILE A 469 50.88 8.46 12.81
C ILE A 469 52.29 8.32 12.21
N GLU A 470 53.20 9.17 12.66
CA GLU A 470 54.61 9.15 12.29
C GLU A 470 55.48 9.23 13.56
N THR A 471 56.58 8.49 13.61
CA THR A 471 57.57 8.58 14.69
C THR A 471 58.73 9.45 14.22
N VAL A 472 58.98 10.57 14.91
CA VAL A 472 60.04 11.53 14.59
C VAL A 472 60.95 11.77 15.80
N LEU A 473 62.08 12.45 15.59
CA LEU A 473 62.90 12.94 16.70
C LEU A 473 62.13 13.97 17.54
N GLY A 474 62.38 14.00 18.85
CA GLY A 474 61.63 14.85 19.79
C GLY A 474 61.63 16.34 19.44
N ASN A 475 62.72 16.81 18.83
CA ASN A 475 62.93 18.21 18.43
C ASN A 475 62.23 18.61 17.10
N VAL A 476 61.67 17.67 16.33
CA VAL A 476 60.99 18.00 15.06
C VAL A 476 59.64 18.68 15.36
N PRO A 477 59.35 19.90 14.87
CA PRO A 477 58.05 20.54 15.04
C PRO A 477 56.90 19.70 14.45
N VAL A 478 55.71 19.74 15.05
CA VAL A 478 54.55 18.94 14.59
C VAL A 478 54.19 19.30 13.15
N GLU A 479 54.21 20.59 12.83
CA GLU A 479 53.89 21.14 11.52
C GLU A 479 54.88 20.69 10.45
N ALA A 480 56.11 20.37 10.83
CA ALA A 480 57.15 19.89 9.91
C ALA A 480 57.05 18.39 9.61
N THR A 481 56.18 17.64 10.30
CA THR A 481 56.01 16.20 10.10
C THR A 481 55.32 15.88 8.78
N SER A 482 55.65 14.73 8.18
CA SER A 482 55.03 14.31 6.92
C SER A 482 53.54 14.01 7.11
N THR A 483 53.14 13.52 8.30
CA THR A 483 51.73 13.28 8.64
C THR A 483 50.91 14.57 8.69
N TYR A 484 51.44 15.65 9.29
CA TYR A 484 50.76 16.94 9.35
C TYR A 484 50.64 17.58 7.96
N GLN A 485 51.72 17.59 7.19
CA GLN A 485 51.73 18.14 5.82
C GLN A 485 50.76 17.39 4.89
N LYS A 486 50.63 16.07 5.04
CA LYS A 486 49.61 15.29 4.33
C LYS A 486 48.19 15.67 4.72
N ALA A 487 47.92 15.90 6.01
CA ALA A 487 46.61 16.35 6.46
C ALA A 487 46.26 17.74 5.88
N VAL A 488 47.23 18.67 5.81
CA VAL A 488 47.04 19.98 5.15
C VAL A 488 46.66 19.81 3.68
N GLN A 489 47.41 19.00 2.91
CA GLN A 489 47.10 18.73 1.50
C GLN A 489 45.72 18.09 1.33
N GLN A 490 45.36 17.14 2.20
CA GLN A 490 44.04 16.52 2.18
C GLN A 490 42.93 17.54 2.46
N ALA A 491 43.12 18.45 3.42
CA ALA A 491 42.13 19.49 3.73
C ALA A 491 41.84 20.39 2.52
N GLU A 492 42.85 20.73 1.72
CA GLU A 492 42.66 21.50 0.49
C GLU A 492 41.86 20.73 -0.58
N LEU A 493 42.06 19.42 -0.67
CA LEU A 493 41.36 18.55 -1.62
C LEU A 493 39.89 18.34 -1.24
N LEU A 494 39.54 18.35 0.05
CA LEU A 494 38.16 18.15 0.52
C LEU A 494 37.17 19.13 -0.13
N TRP A 495 37.58 20.37 -0.36
CA TRP A 495 36.75 21.40 -1.01
C TRP A 495 36.42 21.12 -2.48
N ARG A 496 37.17 20.22 -3.12
CA ARG A 496 37.00 19.88 -4.54
C ARG A 496 35.99 18.75 -4.75
N HIS A 497 35.65 18.01 -3.70
CA HIS A 497 34.65 16.95 -3.79
C HIS A 497 33.25 17.56 -3.78
N SER A 498 32.48 17.34 -4.84
CA SER A 498 31.10 17.84 -4.99
C SER A 498 30.17 17.39 -3.86
N THR A 499 30.43 16.21 -3.28
CA THR A 499 29.71 15.67 -2.12
C THR A 499 29.94 16.48 -0.84
N LEU A 500 31.11 17.10 -0.68
CA LEU A 500 31.48 17.87 0.51
C LEU A 500 31.37 19.38 0.33
N ALA A 501 31.54 19.90 -0.89
CA ALA A 501 31.59 21.34 -1.16
C ALA A 501 30.38 22.13 -0.60
N PRO A 502 29.12 21.62 -0.62
CA PRO A 502 27.99 22.30 0.01
C PRO A 502 28.04 22.25 1.55
N ILE A 503 28.64 21.20 2.13
CA ILE A 503 28.64 20.91 3.57
C ILE A 503 29.71 21.74 4.29
N LEU A 504 30.94 21.75 3.78
CA LEU A 504 32.11 22.33 4.45
C LEU A 504 31.95 23.80 4.89
N PRO A 505 31.29 24.71 4.13
CA PRO A 505 31.08 26.09 4.57
C PRO A 505 30.29 26.26 5.87
N SER A 506 29.54 25.24 6.29
CA SER A 506 28.68 25.31 7.47
C SER A 506 29.36 24.94 8.79
N GLY A 507 30.63 24.53 8.74
CA GLY A 507 31.38 24.12 9.93
C GLY A 507 32.82 24.60 9.92
N VAL A 508 33.58 24.12 10.90
CA VAL A 508 34.97 24.50 11.10
C VAL A 508 35.86 23.30 10.77
N LEU A 509 36.62 23.43 9.68
CA LEU A 509 37.65 22.48 9.29
C LEU A 509 38.97 22.83 10.02
N LYS A 510 39.60 21.85 10.67
CA LYS A 510 40.89 22.02 11.35
C LYS A 510 41.84 20.88 11.01
N ILE A 511 43.14 21.17 11.10
CA ILE A 511 44.15 20.13 11.23
C ILE A 511 44.37 19.92 12.72
N GLU A 512 44.01 18.75 13.22
CA GLU A 512 44.27 18.37 14.60
C GLU A 512 45.43 17.40 14.68
N SER A 513 46.23 17.55 15.73
CA SER A 513 47.40 16.74 15.97
C SER A 513 47.51 16.36 17.44
N ASN A 514 48.03 15.18 17.71
CA ASN A 514 48.32 14.70 19.06
C ASN A 514 49.74 14.15 19.13
N ILE A 515 50.38 14.29 20.30
CA ILE A 515 51.74 13.81 20.56
C ILE A 515 51.68 12.72 21.62
N ASP A 516 52.27 11.57 21.31
CA ASP A 516 52.56 10.53 22.28
C ASP A 516 54.08 10.50 22.54
N GLU A 517 54.48 10.94 23.73
CA GLU A 517 55.87 11.04 24.16
C GLU A 517 56.49 9.68 24.51
N ILE A 518 55.71 8.59 24.53
CA ILE A 518 56.16 7.24 24.84
C ILE A 518 56.59 6.54 23.54
N ALA A 519 57.70 6.99 22.94
CA ALA A 519 58.34 6.29 21.83
C ALA A 519 59.74 5.82 22.25
N SER A 520 60.07 4.55 21.96
CA SER A 520 61.41 4.02 22.25
C SER A 520 62.49 4.90 21.60
N PRO A 521 63.58 5.21 22.32
CA PRO A 521 64.72 5.90 21.73
C PRO A 521 65.24 5.17 20.49
N ASP A 522 65.89 5.89 19.59
CA ASP A 522 66.57 5.24 18.47
C ASP A 522 67.82 4.45 18.94
N HIS A 523 68.48 3.76 18.02
CA HIS A 523 69.71 3.00 18.32
C HIS A 523 70.86 3.87 18.84
N LEU A 524 70.77 5.20 18.70
CA LEU A 524 71.75 6.19 19.17
C LEU A 524 71.33 6.85 20.49
N GLY A 525 70.19 6.47 21.07
CA GLY A 525 69.68 7.02 22.32
C GLY A 525 68.91 8.35 22.19
N ASN A 526 68.60 8.80 20.97
CA ASN A 526 67.85 10.04 20.77
C ASN A 526 66.39 9.88 21.19
N VAL A 527 65.86 10.90 21.87
CA VAL A 527 64.45 10.99 22.23
C VAL A 527 63.60 11.04 20.97
N ARG A 528 62.58 10.19 20.91
CA ARG A 528 61.58 10.14 19.83
C ARG A 528 60.21 10.52 20.38
N LYS A 529 59.36 11.02 19.48
CA LYS A 529 57.94 11.22 19.75
C LYS A 529 57.11 10.66 18.60
N ARG A 530 55.89 10.23 18.91
CA ARG A 530 54.88 9.89 17.90
C ARG A 530 53.96 11.08 17.69
N VAL A 531 53.83 11.53 16.46
CA VAL A 531 52.90 12.59 16.06
C VAL A 531 51.77 11.94 15.27
N ALA A 532 50.53 12.15 15.71
CA ALA A 532 49.33 11.84 14.96
C ALA A 532 48.78 13.13 14.37
N ALA A 533 48.29 13.11 13.13
CA ALA A 533 47.58 14.24 12.53
C ALA A 533 46.43 13.78 11.63
N ALA A 534 45.38 14.59 11.56
CA ALA A 534 44.25 14.41 10.64
C ALA A 534 43.46 15.71 10.44
N VAL A 535 42.62 15.72 9.41
CA VAL A 535 41.63 16.76 9.19
C VAL A 535 40.38 16.45 10.00
N THR A 536 39.94 17.40 10.82
CA THR A 536 38.70 17.34 11.59
C THR A 536 37.71 18.38 11.11
N PHE A 537 36.42 18.07 11.22
CA PHE A 537 35.31 18.97 10.90
C PHE A 537 34.34 19.01 12.07
N ARG A 538 33.99 20.23 12.51
CA ARG A 538 33.07 20.44 13.63
C ARG A 538 31.95 21.40 13.29
N ARG A 539 30.72 21.06 13.65
CA ARG A 539 29.55 21.96 13.66
C ARG A 539 28.41 21.39 14.51
N THR A 540 27.42 22.25 14.75
CA THR A 540 26.11 21.85 15.27
C THR A 540 25.10 21.94 14.13
N ILE A 541 24.23 20.93 14.00
CA ILE A 541 23.33 20.78 12.86
C ILE A 541 21.95 20.28 13.30
N THR A 542 20.92 20.64 12.55
CA THR A 542 19.53 20.21 12.77
C THR A 542 19.06 19.26 11.67
N ASN A 543 18.09 18.39 11.96
CA ASN A 543 17.50 17.47 10.98
C ASN A 543 16.43 18.07 10.04
N ASP A 544 16.31 19.41 9.96
CA ASP A 544 15.23 20.09 9.22
C ASP A 544 15.17 19.72 7.72
N TRP A 545 16.29 19.34 7.10
CA TRP A 545 16.30 18.95 5.69
C TRP A 545 15.51 17.67 5.41
N SER A 546 15.50 16.72 6.35
CA SER A 546 14.69 15.50 6.23
C SER A 546 13.20 15.77 6.12
N LYS A 547 12.72 16.87 6.71
CA LYS A 547 11.33 17.34 6.58
C LYS A 547 11.02 17.79 5.16
N ILE A 548 12.01 18.34 4.43
CA ILE A 548 11.83 18.72 3.02
C ILE A 548 11.81 17.47 2.14
N ALA A 549 12.72 16.50 2.37
CA ALA A 549 12.68 15.21 1.67
C ALA A 549 11.33 14.49 1.88
N LEU A 550 10.79 14.52 3.10
CA LEU A 550 9.44 14.05 3.42
C LEU A 550 8.37 14.75 2.58
N ARG A 551 8.41 16.09 2.50
CA ARG A 551 7.43 16.89 1.73
C ARG A 551 7.46 16.56 0.25
N VAL A 552 8.64 16.32 -0.31
CA VAL A 552 8.79 15.88 -1.71
C VAL A 552 8.08 14.55 -1.92
N MET A 553 8.41 13.52 -1.13
CA MET A 553 7.77 12.21 -1.27
C MET A 553 6.26 12.27 -1.00
N TYR A 554 5.83 13.02 0.01
CA TYR A 554 4.42 13.22 0.36
C TYR A 554 3.62 13.81 -0.81
N GLU A 555 4.12 14.88 -1.45
CA GLU A 555 3.43 15.51 -2.58
C GLU A 555 3.52 14.68 -3.87
N VAL A 556 4.63 13.97 -4.11
CA VAL A 556 4.78 13.05 -5.24
C VAL A 556 3.84 11.85 -5.12
N ALA A 557 3.74 11.26 -3.93
CA ALA A 557 2.84 10.15 -3.67
C ALA A 557 1.37 10.57 -3.82
N LYS A 558 0.99 11.77 -3.35
CA LYS A 558 -0.34 12.34 -3.60
C LYS A 558 -0.65 12.49 -5.08
N GLU A 559 0.32 12.96 -5.87
CA GLU A 559 0.18 13.07 -7.33
C GLU A 559 -0.04 11.67 -7.98
N ALA A 560 0.56 10.62 -7.42
CA ALA A 560 0.36 9.23 -7.83
C ALA A 560 -0.96 8.59 -7.31
N GLY A 561 -1.76 9.34 -6.55
CA GLY A 561 -3.07 8.92 -6.04
C GLY A 561 -3.09 8.37 -4.62
N VAL A 562 -1.99 8.48 -3.87
CA VAL A 562 -1.94 8.10 -2.45
C VAL A 562 -2.68 9.15 -1.61
N VAL A 563 -3.51 8.71 -0.66
CA VAL A 563 -4.26 9.61 0.21
C VAL A 563 -3.51 9.81 1.53
N PHE A 564 -3.16 11.05 1.84
CA PHE A 564 -2.58 11.44 3.12
C PHE A 564 -3.44 12.51 3.80
N ASP A 565 -3.42 12.51 5.13
CA ASP A 565 -3.94 13.61 5.93
C ASP A 565 -3.08 14.87 5.74
N ALA A 566 -3.69 16.04 5.94
CA ALA A 566 -3.00 17.31 5.82
C ALA A 566 -1.98 17.49 6.96
N ILE A 567 -0.78 17.95 6.62
CA ILE A 567 0.24 18.26 7.64
C ILE A 567 -0.19 19.53 8.38
N SER A 568 -0.53 19.39 9.66
CA SER A 568 -0.97 20.51 10.51
C SER A 568 0.11 21.58 10.65
N VAL A 569 -0.28 22.85 10.56
CA VAL A 569 0.60 24.01 10.80
C VAL A 569 1.08 24.08 12.25
N ALA A 570 0.35 23.44 13.17
CA ALA A 570 0.69 23.37 14.59
C ALA A 570 1.67 22.23 14.92
N ASP A 571 1.89 21.26 14.02
CA ASP A 571 2.84 20.17 14.25
C ASP A 571 4.28 20.72 14.17
N LYS A 572 4.92 20.86 15.33
CA LYS A 572 6.27 21.40 15.45
C LYS A 572 7.33 20.46 14.85
N GLU A 573 7.09 19.15 14.86
CA GLU A 573 8.04 18.15 14.36
C GLU A 573 8.10 18.19 12.82
N LEU A 574 6.99 18.52 12.16
CA LEU A 574 6.87 18.57 10.69
C LEU A 574 6.92 19.98 10.10
N LYS A 575 7.20 20.98 10.93
CA LYS A 575 7.30 22.39 10.51
C LYS A 575 8.65 22.64 9.82
N VAL A 576 8.59 23.06 8.56
CA VAL A 576 9.76 23.53 7.81
C VAL A 576 10.09 24.97 8.23
N PRO A 577 11.37 25.31 8.49
CA PRO A 577 11.80 26.68 8.76
C PRO A 577 11.32 27.67 7.69
N SER A 578 10.89 28.87 8.10
CA SER A 578 10.28 29.86 7.19
C SER A 578 11.18 30.25 6.02
N HIS A 579 12.49 30.37 6.25
CA HIS A 579 13.47 30.72 5.23
C HIS A 579 13.76 29.58 4.24
N LEU A 580 13.37 28.34 4.54
CA LEU A 580 13.50 27.19 3.63
C LEU A 580 12.23 26.94 2.79
N LYS A 581 11.15 27.72 2.97
CA LYS A 581 9.87 27.49 2.28
C LYS A 581 10.01 27.51 0.75
N VAL A 582 10.70 28.51 0.19
CA VAL A 582 10.90 28.64 -1.26
C VAL A 582 11.73 27.46 -1.80
N ILE A 583 12.78 27.05 -1.07
CA ILE A 583 13.59 25.89 -1.42
C ILE A 583 12.75 24.61 -1.36
N CYS A 584 11.87 24.48 -0.36
CA CYS A 584 10.96 23.35 -0.21
C CYS A 584 9.94 23.26 -1.37
N GLU A 585 9.37 24.39 -1.79
CA GLU A 585 8.45 24.45 -2.94
C GLU A 585 9.17 24.03 -4.22
N LYS A 586 10.39 24.54 -4.44
CA LYS A 586 11.23 24.13 -5.57
C LYS A 586 11.58 22.64 -5.52
N ALA A 587 11.91 22.10 -4.35
CA ALA A 587 12.17 20.67 -4.15
C ALA A 587 10.96 19.81 -4.53
N ILE A 588 9.76 20.21 -4.10
CA ILE A 588 8.51 19.53 -4.46
C ILE A 588 8.29 19.58 -5.97
N SER A 589 8.51 20.73 -6.60
CA SER A 589 8.41 20.88 -8.06
C SER A 589 9.40 19.98 -8.81
N GLN A 590 10.64 19.82 -8.31
CA GLN A 590 11.60 18.87 -8.88
C GLN A 590 11.08 17.43 -8.79
N GLY A 591 10.54 17.02 -7.64
CA GLY A 591 9.98 15.68 -7.45
C GLY A 591 8.81 15.40 -8.40
N LYS A 592 7.86 16.34 -8.53
CA LYS A 592 6.73 16.22 -9.46
C LYS A 592 7.19 16.20 -10.92
N ALA A 593 8.17 17.02 -11.28
CA ALA A 593 8.74 17.03 -12.62
C ALA A 593 9.35 15.67 -12.98
N VAL A 594 10.14 15.08 -12.07
CA VAL A 594 10.74 13.75 -12.27
C VAL A 594 9.69 12.65 -12.35
N LEU A 595 8.65 12.68 -11.51
CA LEU A 595 7.53 11.73 -11.59
C LEU A 595 6.85 11.75 -12.98
N LEU A 596 6.71 12.94 -13.57
CA LEU A 596 6.14 13.15 -14.89
C LEU A 596 7.16 12.95 -16.04
N CYS A 597 8.35 12.43 -15.75
CA CYS A 597 9.43 12.21 -16.71
C CYS A 597 9.90 13.51 -17.42
N THR A 598 9.83 14.65 -16.73
CA THR A 598 10.31 15.95 -17.20
C THR A 598 11.58 16.38 -16.46
N ALA A 599 12.41 17.21 -17.10
CA ALA A 599 13.67 17.67 -16.50
C ALA A 599 13.41 18.64 -15.33
N PRO A 600 13.85 18.32 -14.10
CA PRO A 600 13.71 19.22 -12.96
C PRO A 600 14.70 20.40 -13.07
N MET A 601 14.27 21.60 -12.65
CA MET A 601 15.17 22.75 -12.53
C MET A 601 16.10 22.55 -11.32
N PRO A 602 17.44 22.51 -11.49
CA PRO A 602 18.36 22.25 -10.39
C PRO A 602 18.39 23.40 -9.36
N PHE A 603 18.88 23.10 -8.16
CA PHE A 603 19.22 24.14 -7.20
C PHE A 603 20.41 24.96 -7.70
N SER A 604 20.34 26.27 -7.52
CA SER A 604 21.44 27.21 -7.74
C SER A 604 22.51 27.07 -6.67
N ASP A 605 23.71 27.59 -6.92
CA ASP A 605 24.82 27.53 -5.96
C ASP A 605 24.49 28.20 -4.63
N ASP A 606 23.74 29.31 -4.64
CA ASP A 606 23.35 30.02 -3.42
C ASP A 606 22.27 29.26 -2.62
N GLU A 607 21.37 28.56 -3.32
CA GLU A 607 20.46 27.61 -2.67
C GLU A 607 21.26 26.45 -2.07
N LEU A 608 22.21 25.85 -2.80
CA LEU A 608 23.05 24.75 -2.29
C LEU A 608 23.89 25.16 -1.07
N LYS A 609 24.41 26.39 -1.00
CA LYS A 609 25.07 26.92 0.20
C LYS A 609 24.11 27.02 1.39
N THR A 610 22.86 27.39 1.15
CA THR A 610 21.83 27.46 2.19
C THR A 610 21.44 26.07 2.66
N ILE A 611 21.21 25.16 1.72
CA ILE A 611 20.88 23.75 1.96
C ILE A 611 22.00 23.07 2.74
N GLY A 612 23.26 23.32 2.40
CA GLY A 612 24.46 22.76 3.02
C GLY A 612 24.55 22.90 4.54
N LYS A 613 23.90 23.92 5.11
CA LYS A 613 23.77 24.13 6.57
C LYS A 613 22.95 23.04 7.28
N TYR A 614 22.18 22.27 6.51
CA TYR A 614 21.25 21.25 6.99
C TYR A 614 21.59 19.84 6.48
N LEU A 615 22.69 19.68 5.73
CA LEU A 615 23.11 18.39 5.21
C LEU A 615 24.17 17.79 6.14
N HIS A 616 23.91 16.65 6.76
CA HIS A 616 24.86 15.94 7.61
C HIS A 616 26.03 15.40 6.79
N CYS A 617 27.21 15.26 7.40
CA CYS A 617 28.39 14.63 6.81
C CYS A 617 28.46 13.19 7.28
N SER A 618 27.75 12.28 6.61
CA SER A 618 27.67 10.88 7.05
C SER A 618 29.02 10.15 6.94
N SER A 619 29.87 10.52 5.99
CA SER A 619 31.19 9.92 5.75
C SER A 619 32.28 10.50 6.64
N ASN A 620 32.96 9.65 7.41
CA ASN A 620 34.05 10.04 8.29
C ASN A 620 34.96 8.84 8.66
N TRP A 621 36.16 9.15 9.12
CA TRP A 621 37.15 8.22 9.64
C TRP A 621 37.12 8.12 11.17
N ASN A 622 35.96 8.30 11.81
CA ASN A 622 35.86 8.05 13.25
C ASN A 622 35.93 6.54 13.51
N THR A 623 36.71 6.13 14.51
CA THR A 623 36.82 4.72 14.89
C THR A 623 35.65 4.27 15.75
N VAL A 624 35.17 3.05 15.56
CA VAL A 624 34.25 2.38 16.50
C VAL A 624 35.06 1.47 17.42
N ASP A 625 35.08 1.78 18.72
CA ASP A 625 35.72 0.91 19.72
C ASP A 625 34.77 -0.23 20.12
N TYR A 626 35.10 -1.44 19.68
CA TYR A 626 34.32 -2.63 20.00
C TYR A 626 34.78 -3.36 21.26
N ARG A 627 35.92 -2.99 21.89
CA ARG A 627 36.53 -3.72 23.03
C ARG A 627 37.86 -3.10 23.55
N LEU A 628 37.90 -1.94 24.20
CA LEU A 628 39.09 -1.58 25.00
C LEU A 628 39.17 -2.36 26.34
N LYS A 629 39.69 -3.59 26.27
CA LYS A 629 40.50 -4.21 27.33
C LYS A 629 41.73 -4.85 26.67
N ASN A 630 42.79 -4.05 26.57
CA ASN A 630 44.18 -4.37 26.22
C ASN A 630 44.62 -4.26 24.74
N LYS A 631 45.61 -3.37 24.58
CA LYS A 631 46.68 -3.19 23.57
C LYS A 631 46.36 -3.51 22.10
N VAL A 632 46.41 -2.42 21.31
CA VAL A 632 46.54 -2.42 19.84
C VAL A 632 47.77 -3.25 19.44
N SER A 633 47.55 -4.47 18.94
CA SER A 633 48.55 -5.29 18.24
C SER A 633 48.31 -5.22 16.74
N ALA A 634 49.39 -5.01 16.00
CA ALA A 634 49.40 -4.90 14.56
C ALA A 634 49.21 -6.26 13.88
N GLU A 635 47.98 -6.60 13.49
CA GLU A 635 47.70 -7.59 12.44
C GLU A 635 46.54 -7.07 11.56
N VAL A 636 46.77 -7.07 10.25
CA VAL A 636 46.05 -6.28 9.25
C VAL A 636 45.43 -7.21 8.21
N SER A 637 44.11 -7.13 8.01
CA SER A 637 43.45 -7.19 6.68
C SER A 637 41.93 -7.01 6.82
N ALA A 638 41.22 -7.87 7.57
CA ALA A 638 39.75 -7.77 7.71
C ALA A 638 39.29 -6.80 8.83
N PHE A 639 40.09 -6.61 9.89
CA PHE A 639 39.71 -5.79 11.05
C PHE A 639 39.65 -4.28 10.78
N LYS A 640 40.33 -3.77 9.74
CA LYS A 640 40.32 -2.33 9.39
C LYS A 640 38.96 -1.86 8.87
N THR A 641 38.21 -2.70 8.18
CA THR A 641 36.88 -2.37 7.62
C THR A 641 35.85 -2.18 8.73
N PHE A 642 35.95 -2.95 9.83
CA PHE A 642 35.10 -2.80 11.00
C PHE A 642 35.48 -1.60 11.87
N SER A 643 36.75 -1.17 11.91
CA SER A 643 37.14 -0.02 12.73
C SER A 643 36.53 1.31 12.24
N PHE A 644 36.28 1.49 10.94
CA PHE A 644 35.76 2.74 10.37
C PHE A 644 34.46 2.49 9.59
N VAL A 645 33.36 2.25 10.32
CA VAL A 645 32.05 1.89 9.74
C VAL A 645 31.52 2.96 8.78
N ASN A 646 31.85 4.23 9.02
CA ASN A 646 31.40 5.37 8.22
C ASN A 646 32.45 5.86 7.22
N ARG A 647 33.51 5.09 6.93
CA ARG A 647 34.55 5.56 6.02
C ARG A 647 33.98 5.98 4.66
N PRO A 648 34.48 7.06 4.05
CA PRO A 648 34.13 7.38 2.67
C PRO A 648 34.58 6.25 1.73
N ASP A 649 33.86 6.12 0.64
CA ASP A 649 34.26 5.38 -0.55
C ASP A 649 35.40 6.13 -1.28
N GLU A 650 35.98 5.50 -2.29
CA GLU A 650 37.08 6.09 -3.05
C GLU A 650 36.69 7.45 -3.65
N ASN A 651 37.58 8.43 -3.51
CA ASN A 651 37.40 9.81 -3.97
C ASN A 651 36.12 10.52 -3.46
N TRP A 652 35.55 10.07 -2.33
CA TRP A 652 34.29 10.61 -1.79
C TRP A 652 33.11 10.50 -2.78
N THR A 653 33.17 9.52 -3.68
CA THR A 653 32.13 9.24 -4.67
C THR A 653 31.44 7.94 -4.33
N ARG A 654 30.12 8.00 -4.18
CA ARG A 654 29.30 6.83 -3.86
C ARG A 654 29.36 5.78 -4.95
N THR A 655 29.53 4.52 -4.58
CA THR A 655 29.26 3.41 -5.49
C THR A 655 27.76 3.27 -5.78
N ILE A 656 27.40 3.15 -7.05
CA ILE A 656 26.02 3.02 -7.54
C ILE A 656 25.92 1.72 -8.37
N TYR A 657 24.88 0.94 -8.12
CA TYR A 657 24.50 -0.23 -8.91
C TYR A 657 23.21 0.05 -9.68
N ASP A 658 23.16 -0.37 -10.94
CA ASP A 658 21.91 -0.40 -11.72
C ASP A 658 20.99 -1.56 -11.28
N MET A 659 19.81 -1.72 -11.89
CA MET A 659 18.90 -2.82 -11.53
C MET A 659 19.34 -4.18 -12.10
N GLN A 660 20.42 -4.25 -12.88
CA GLN A 660 21.08 -5.51 -13.23
C GLN A 660 22.19 -5.88 -12.24
N GLY A 661 22.52 -4.99 -11.30
CA GLY A 661 23.58 -5.20 -10.32
C GLY A 661 24.97 -4.85 -10.86
N ASN A 662 25.07 -4.18 -12.01
CA ASN A 662 26.37 -3.72 -12.50
C ASN A 662 26.76 -2.41 -11.81
N LYS A 663 28.02 -2.31 -11.42
CA LYS A 663 28.60 -1.08 -10.88
C LYS A 663 28.64 -0.02 -11.98
N GLN A 664 28.02 1.12 -11.70
CA GLN A 664 28.05 2.30 -12.55
C GLN A 664 29.29 3.12 -12.21
N ASN A 665 30.02 3.59 -13.22
CA ASN A 665 31.09 4.57 -13.00
C ASN A 665 30.43 5.88 -12.56
N GLY A 666 30.84 6.40 -11.39
CA GLY A 666 30.20 7.56 -10.77
C GLY A 666 30.08 8.76 -11.71
N ILE A 667 28.97 9.49 -11.61
CA ILE A 667 28.76 10.79 -12.25
C ILE A 667 29.46 11.86 -11.44
#